data_AF-A0A6P7G7I3-F1
#
_entry.id   AF-A0A6P7G7I3-F1
#
_cell.length_a   1.000
_cell.length_b   1.000
_cell.length_c   1.000
_cell.angle_alpha   90.00
_cell.angle_beta   90.00
_cell.angle_gamma   90.00
#
_symmetry.space_group_name_H-M   'P 1'
#
loop_
_entity.id
_entity.type
_entity.pdbx_description
1 polymer ?
#
loop_
_entity_poly.entity_id
_entity_poly.type
_entity_poly.pdbx_seq_one_letter_code
_entity_poly.pdbx_strand_id
1 'polypeptide(L)'
;MWFSVVLVIVVIAFYLFSLTIKPKNYPPGPSWYPIVGTVLEVKNLSKKFKGQHLAQQYLSRKYKSDVIGLRNGKENVVVVFNQAAVKAIFKREEFLARPQNFFLYLRNMGLIRGITIVSGRLWQIQRRFVVSHLKYLGLGKRSMEVFLRDEVTEILNLLEENEGKELRVDEIFTVTILNILWAFVAGIRLGRQNDLLNRLLKILEQRTRAFDIAGGLLSPFPWLRFISPEKSGYNLVQHVNAKIKDLILETINEHYANWEPGRNDDLIYAFITEMKSNKDPDSTFTEDQLIMVCLDMFLAGSQITTSTLDYVFFAMILYPEVQEKSRKCIWKAFSKDAHIDYSDRHRVPYIEAVISEVIRMYHVMPITGPRRATKNTVLENYSIPKDTTILINIYSVNHNKDYWKDPEVFRPERFLDSNGNLFYPEYYMPFGTGPTWYPIVGSFLELKRLSKIFKSQHLVQQHLSNKYQSDVIGLRNGKEKVVVVFNNAAVKAIYKRDEFQARPRTFFLYLRNMGIRKGITIVDGKLWQIQRRFVVTHLKYLGLGKRSMEVFLRDEITEILDSLKENEGKEQRVEEIFIVTILSFLWAFVAGTRLSKDDLILNRLLKILHQRTRAFDIAGGLLNPFPWLRFIALENTGYNLVLQMNAQIKELLLETINDHYKDWAPGRTDDLIYSFITEMKSSQDPDSTFTEDQLLMLCLDMFMAGSQITTSTLDYVFFAMILYPEVQENCRTCIQKAFRNDEHINYSDRHRVPYIEAVICEVLRLYHVMPVTGPRRATKDTVLENYSIPKVKGNV
;
A
#
# COMPACT_ATOMS: atom_id res chain seq x y z
N MET A 1 44.93 53.51 -4.65
CA MET A 1 44.63 52.47 -5.67
C MET A 1 45.20 51.10 -5.32
N TRP A 2 46.51 50.94 -5.05
CA TRP A 2 47.11 49.64 -4.72
C TRP A 2 46.53 48.95 -3.48
N PHE A 3 46.30 49.69 -2.39
CA PHE A 3 45.67 49.15 -1.18
C PHE A 3 44.27 48.58 -1.45
N SER A 4 43.46 49.27 -2.26
CA SER A 4 42.12 48.84 -2.66
C SER A 4 42.17 47.57 -3.52
N VAL A 5 43.14 47.47 -4.43
CA VAL A 5 43.35 46.27 -5.26
C VAL A 5 43.77 45.07 -4.41
N VAL A 6 44.71 45.26 -3.49
CA VAL A 6 45.15 44.20 -2.57
C VAL A 6 44.01 43.74 -1.66
N LEU A 7 43.22 44.67 -1.12
CA LEU A 7 42.03 44.33 -0.31
C LEU A 7 41.02 43.51 -1.11
N VAL A 8 40.73 43.89 -2.37
CA VAL A 8 39.85 43.13 -3.25
C VAL A 8 40.39 41.73 -3.52
N ILE A 9 41.69 41.57 -3.78
CA ILE A 9 42.32 40.26 -3.98
C ILE A 9 42.22 39.40 -2.73
N VAL A 10 42.46 39.97 -1.54
CA VAL A 10 42.34 39.24 -0.25
C VAL A 10 40.88 38.82 0.01
N VAL A 11 39.91 39.69 -0.26
CA VAL A 11 38.49 39.36 -0.13
C VAL A 11 38.09 38.25 -1.12
N ILE A 12 38.57 38.31 -2.37
CA ILE A 12 38.32 37.27 -3.38
C ILE A 12 38.99 35.95 -2.95
N ALA A 13 40.24 35.98 -2.46
CA ALA A 13 40.94 34.79 -1.99
C ALA A 13 40.25 34.17 -0.78
N PHE A 14 39.80 34.98 0.18
CA PHE A 14 39.03 34.52 1.34
C PHE A 14 37.68 33.93 0.90
N TYR A 15 36.98 34.58 -0.03
CA TYR A 15 35.74 34.07 -0.61
C TYR A 15 35.97 32.72 -1.32
N LEU A 16 36.98 32.61 -2.18
CA LEU A 16 37.34 31.35 -2.86
C LEU A 16 37.73 30.26 -1.86
N PHE A 17 38.47 30.60 -0.80
CA PHE A 17 38.80 29.66 0.27
C PHE A 17 37.55 29.20 1.03
N SER A 18 36.65 30.13 1.37
CA SER A 18 35.38 29.78 2.04
C SER A 18 34.53 28.81 1.20
N LEU A 19 34.61 28.90 -0.14
CA LEU A 19 33.94 27.96 -1.04
C LEU A 19 34.56 26.56 -1.00
N THR A 20 35.77 26.38 -0.47
CA THR A 20 36.39 25.05 -0.30
C THR A 20 36.02 24.37 1.01
N ILE A 21 35.41 25.08 1.96
CA ILE A 21 35.04 24.53 3.26
C ILE A 21 33.81 23.62 3.09
N LYS A 22 33.92 22.38 3.56
CA LYS A 22 32.81 21.42 3.61
C LYS A 22 31.85 21.75 4.74
N PRO A 23 30.53 21.53 4.58
CA PRO A 23 29.59 21.62 5.69
C PRO A 23 30.02 20.71 6.85
N LYS A 24 29.71 21.11 8.09
CA LYS A 24 30.04 20.31 9.27
C LYS A 24 29.37 18.93 9.16
N ASN A 25 30.14 17.87 9.40
CA ASN A 25 29.69 16.47 9.31
C ASN A 25 29.07 16.10 7.94
N TYR A 26 29.52 16.74 6.86
CA TYR A 26 29.14 16.37 5.49
C TYR A 26 29.76 15.02 5.09
N PRO A 27 29.13 14.22 4.20
CA PRO A 27 29.69 12.94 3.79
C PRO A 27 31.11 13.03 3.21
N PRO A 28 31.94 12.00 3.40
CA PRO A 28 33.32 11.97 2.91
C PRO A 28 33.36 11.97 1.39
N GLY A 29 34.43 12.47 0.82
CA GLY A 29 34.60 12.55 -0.62
C GLY A 29 35.81 13.41 -0.99
N PRO A 30 36.09 13.58 -2.28
CA PRO A 30 37.24 14.36 -2.71
C PRO A 30 37.24 15.79 -2.21
N SER A 31 38.44 16.37 -2.09
CA SER A 31 38.61 17.80 -1.92
C SER A 31 38.06 18.50 -3.16
N TRP A 32 37.31 19.58 -2.97
CA TRP A 32 36.70 20.29 -4.08
C TRP A 32 37.40 21.60 -4.38
N TYR A 33 37.51 21.93 -5.66
CA TYR A 33 38.10 23.19 -6.10
C TYR A 33 37.10 24.34 -5.96
N PRO A 34 37.56 25.57 -5.69
CA PRO A 34 36.70 26.75 -5.73
C PRO A 34 35.97 26.84 -7.07
N ILE A 35 34.68 27.20 -7.04
CA ILE A 35 33.81 27.40 -8.21
C ILE A 35 33.49 26.13 -9.00
N VAL A 36 34.45 25.24 -9.26
CA VAL A 36 34.31 24.03 -10.09
C VAL A 36 33.78 22.85 -9.29
N GLY A 37 34.06 22.78 -7.99
CA GLY A 37 33.69 21.65 -7.16
C GLY A 37 34.53 20.41 -7.45
N THR A 38 33.89 19.23 -7.49
CA THR A 38 34.49 17.93 -7.82
C THR A 38 34.25 17.49 -9.27
N VAL A 39 33.71 18.38 -10.12
CA VAL A 39 33.22 18.03 -11.47
C VAL A 39 34.31 17.44 -12.36
N LEU A 40 35.50 18.04 -12.38
CA LEU A 40 36.61 17.59 -13.23
C LEU A 40 37.11 16.21 -12.80
N GLU A 41 37.23 15.97 -11.50
CA GLU A 41 37.64 14.66 -10.97
C GLU A 41 36.61 13.58 -11.32
N VAL A 42 35.32 13.84 -11.07
CA VAL A 42 34.25 12.90 -11.43
C VAL A 42 34.24 12.65 -12.93
N LYS A 43 34.39 13.68 -13.78
CA LYS A 43 34.44 13.53 -15.24
C LYS A 43 35.62 12.69 -15.71
N ASN A 44 36.81 12.92 -15.15
CA ASN A 44 38.00 12.14 -15.49
C ASN A 44 37.85 10.67 -15.05
N LEU A 45 37.29 10.43 -13.86
CA LEU A 45 36.97 9.08 -13.40
C LEU A 45 35.88 8.42 -14.26
N SER A 46 34.83 9.14 -14.64
CA SER A 46 33.78 8.64 -15.53
C SER A 46 34.34 8.20 -16.89
N LYS A 47 35.29 8.96 -17.45
CA LYS A 47 36.00 8.56 -18.67
C LYS A 47 36.86 7.32 -18.45
N LYS A 48 37.65 7.30 -17.36
CA LYS A 48 38.55 6.18 -17.03
C LYS A 48 37.79 4.87 -16.83
N PHE A 49 36.66 4.91 -16.12
CA PHE A 49 35.84 3.74 -15.81
C PHE A 49 34.68 3.53 -16.80
N LYS A 50 34.60 4.31 -17.90
CA LYS A 50 33.56 4.24 -18.93
C LYS A 50 32.11 4.35 -18.40
N GLY A 51 31.92 5.06 -17.29
CA GLY A 51 30.60 5.23 -16.70
C GLY A 51 30.62 6.04 -15.40
N GLN A 52 29.64 6.94 -15.23
CA GLN A 52 29.54 7.76 -14.02
C GLN A 52 29.19 6.95 -12.78
N HIS A 53 28.32 5.94 -12.90
CA HIS A 53 27.95 5.07 -11.79
C HIS A 53 29.15 4.25 -11.28
N LEU A 54 30.05 3.82 -12.18
CA LEU A 54 31.30 3.13 -11.83
C LEU A 54 32.31 4.07 -11.20
N ALA A 55 32.44 5.30 -11.71
CA ALA A 55 33.28 6.33 -11.09
C ALA A 55 32.83 6.64 -9.67
N GLN A 56 31.52 6.79 -9.44
CA GLN A 56 30.93 6.97 -8.12
C GLN A 56 31.20 5.76 -7.22
N GLN A 57 31.04 4.54 -7.73
CA GLN A 57 31.33 3.31 -6.98
C GLN A 57 32.81 3.22 -6.58
N TYR A 58 33.73 3.60 -7.47
CA TYR A 58 35.15 3.71 -7.16
C TYR A 58 35.40 4.71 -6.02
N LEU A 59 34.74 5.88 -6.05
CA LEU A 59 34.86 6.88 -4.99
C LEU A 59 34.33 6.33 -3.65
N SER A 60 33.18 5.64 -3.65
CA SER A 60 32.65 4.98 -2.46
C SER A 60 33.66 4.00 -1.85
N ARG A 61 34.29 3.15 -2.67
CA ARG A 61 35.35 2.22 -2.23
C ARG A 61 36.59 2.96 -1.71
N LYS A 62 37.03 4.01 -2.40
CA LYS A 62 38.20 4.82 -2.00
C LYS A 62 38.01 5.49 -0.64
N TYR A 63 36.82 6.01 -0.37
CA TYR A 63 36.49 6.69 0.89
C TYR A 63 35.87 5.76 1.95
N LYS A 64 35.69 4.46 1.65
CA LYS A 64 35.10 3.45 2.53
C LYS A 64 33.77 3.93 3.14
N SER A 65 32.89 4.47 2.30
CA SER A 65 31.59 5.02 2.74
C SER A 65 30.50 4.73 1.71
N ASP A 66 29.32 4.35 2.21
CA ASP A 66 28.10 4.12 1.42
C ASP A 66 27.33 5.41 1.11
N VAL A 67 27.82 6.53 1.64
CA VAL A 67 27.34 7.88 1.33
C VAL A 67 28.56 8.75 1.06
N ILE A 68 28.67 9.31 -0.15
CA ILE A 68 29.77 10.22 -0.51
C ILE A 68 29.28 11.64 -0.78
N GLY A 69 30.11 12.60 -0.41
CA GLY A 69 29.87 14.02 -0.56
C GLY A 69 30.67 14.58 -1.72
N LEU A 70 29.96 15.15 -2.69
CA LEU A 70 30.48 15.80 -3.89
C LEU A 70 29.98 17.24 -3.96
N ARG A 71 30.55 18.01 -4.89
CA ARG A 71 30.11 19.37 -5.18
C ARG A 71 30.11 19.63 -6.66
N ASN A 72 28.96 20.06 -7.19
CA ASN A 72 28.78 20.40 -8.60
C ASN A 72 28.68 21.92 -8.73
N GLY A 73 29.79 22.57 -9.07
CA GLY A 73 29.86 24.02 -9.04
C GLY A 73 29.63 24.59 -7.63
N LYS A 74 28.52 25.30 -7.43
CA LYS A 74 28.07 25.80 -6.12
C LYS A 74 27.13 24.83 -5.38
N GLU A 75 26.61 23.80 -6.05
CA GLU A 75 25.61 22.89 -5.51
C GLU A 75 26.25 21.73 -4.74
N ASN A 76 25.73 21.46 -3.54
CA ASN A 76 26.09 20.28 -2.78
C ASN A 76 25.41 19.04 -3.40
N VAL A 77 26.19 17.98 -3.60
CA VAL A 77 25.70 16.71 -4.15
C VAL A 77 26.09 15.57 -3.20
N VAL A 78 25.15 14.69 -2.91
CA VAL A 78 25.38 13.46 -2.14
C VAL A 78 25.05 12.27 -3.02
N VAL A 79 25.88 11.23 -3.01
CA VAL A 79 25.60 9.97 -3.72
C VAL A 79 25.46 8.85 -2.69
N VAL A 80 24.41 8.04 -2.82
CA VAL A 80 24.16 6.88 -1.96
C VAL A 80 24.33 5.56 -2.71
N PHE A 81 24.82 4.53 -2.02
CA PHE A 81 25.18 3.24 -2.62
C PHE A 81 24.50 2.03 -1.97
N ASN A 82 24.11 2.11 -0.70
CA ASN A 82 23.52 1.00 0.03
C ASN A 82 21.98 1.00 0.03
N GLN A 83 21.38 -0.16 0.32
CA GLN A 83 19.92 -0.33 0.33
C GLN A 83 19.23 0.54 1.38
N ALA A 84 19.83 0.70 2.56
CA ALA A 84 19.25 1.40 3.69
C ALA A 84 19.05 2.91 3.40
N ALA A 85 20.10 3.58 2.90
CA ALA A 85 20.04 4.98 2.49
C ALA A 85 19.07 5.18 1.32
N VAL A 86 19.08 4.29 0.33
CA VAL A 86 18.16 4.33 -0.81
C VAL A 86 16.70 4.27 -0.33
N LYS A 87 16.36 3.31 0.54
CA LYS A 87 15.01 3.21 1.14
C LYS A 87 14.66 4.45 1.95
N ALA A 88 15.60 5.00 2.72
CA ALA A 88 15.37 6.21 3.52
C ALA A 88 15.02 7.41 2.63
N ILE A 89 15.72 7.60 1.50
CA ILE A 89 15.44 8.66 0.52
C ILE A 89 14.07 8.52 -0.10
N PHE A 90 13.65 7.30 -0.38
CA PHE A 90 12.36 7.00 -0.99
C PHE A 90 11.16 7.04 -0.02
N LYS A 91 11.41 6.87 1.27
CA LYS A 91 10.35 6.84 2.30
C LYS A 91 10.17 8.19 3.02
N ARG A 92 11.23 8.98 3.21
CA ARG A 92 11.18 10.23 4.00
C ARG A 92 10.79 11.42 3.14
N GLU A 93 9.78 12.19 3.58
CA GLU A 93 9.22 13.32 2.83
C GLU A 93 10.26 14.40 2.49
N GLU A 94 11.25 14.62 3.36
CA GLU A 94 12.31 15.60 3.14
C GLU A 94 13.20 15.33 1.93
N PHE A 95 13.21 14.10 1.41
CA PHE A 95 14.00 13.72 0.24
C PHE A 95 13.15 13.50 -1.02
N LEU A 96 11.83 13.67 -0.96
CA LEU A 96 10.97 13.39 -2.11
C LEU A 96 11.00 14.47 -3.19
N ALA A 97 11.50 15.67 -2.88
CA ALA A 97 11.59 16.77 -3.82
C ALA A 97 12.60 16.50 -4.94
N ARG A 98 12.45 17.23 -6.05
CA ARG A 98 13.36 17.23 -7.20
C ARG A 98 14.34 18.40 -7.10
N PRO A 99 15.57 18.26 -7.64
CA PRO A 99 16.49 19.38 -7.73
C PRO A 99 15.90 20.53 -8.54
N GLN A 100 16.28 21.75 -8.18
CA GLN A 100 15.89 22.98 -8.88
C GLN A 100 17.15 23.66 -9.40
N ASN A 101 17.86 22.96 -10.29
CA ASN A 101 19.09 23.47 -10.88
C ASN A 101 18.86 23.96 -12.32
N PHE A 102 19.81 24.74 -12.82
CA PHE A 102 19.72 25.35 -14.15
C PHE A 102 19.56 24.31 -15.26
N PHE A 103 20.17 23.15 -15.13
CA PHE A 103 20.06 22.10 -16.13
C PHE A 103 18.64 21.53 -16.23
N LEU A 104 17.99 21.22 -15.10
CA LEU A 104 16.61 20.73 -15.11
C LEU A 104 15.64 21.80 -15.63
N TYR A 105 15.92 23.07 -15.36
CA TYR A 105 15.18 24.19 -15.94
C TYR A 105 15.34 24.24 -17.46
N LEU A 106 16.57 24.16 -17.97
CA LEU A 106 16.86 24.13 -19.40
C LEU A 106 16.25 22.91 -20.10
N ARG A 107 16.27 21.73 -19.46
CA ARG A 107 15.64 20.50 -19.96
C ARG A 107 14.14 20.68 -20.19
N ASN A 108 13.47 21.48 -19.39
CA ASN A 108 12.02 21.70 -19.43
C ASN A 108 11.67 23.05 -20.03
N MET A 109 12.39 23.45 -21.10
CA MET A 109 12.12 24.68 -21.86
C MET A 109 12.11 25.95 -21.00
N GLY A 110 12.88 25.99 -19.91
CA GLY A 110 12.88 27.11 -18.99
C GLY A 110 11.66 27.17 -18.07
N LEU A 111 11.04 26.03 -17.76
CA LEU A 111 9.89 25.94 -16.88
C LEU A 111 10.03 24.80 -15.87
N ILE A 112 9.36 24.91 -14.72
CA ILE A 112 9.22 23.81 -13.74
C ILE A 112 7.79 23.26 -13.88
N ARG A 113 7.60 22.43 -14.89
CA ARG A 113 6.31 21.87 -15.32
C ARG A 113 6.46 20.38 -15.64
N GLY A 114 5.35 19.69 -15.92
CA GLY A 114 5.29 18.25 -16.14
C GLY A 114 5.10 17.45 -14.84
N ILE A 115 5.54 16.20 -14.84
CA ILE A 115 5.38 15.23 -13.75
C ILE A 115 6.70 14.62 -13.27
N THR A 116 7.77 14.68 -14.06
CA THR A 116 9.06 14.02 -13.72
C THR A 116 9.94 14.85 -12.79
N ILE A 117 9.99 16.17 -13.00
CA ILE A 117 10.88 17.11 -12.29
C ILE A 117 10.15 18.04 -11.31
N VAL A 118 8.83 17.94 -11.21
CA VAL A 118 8.02 18.78 -10.33
C VAL A 118 7.92 18.18 -8.92
N SER A 119 7.69 19.02 -7.92
CA SER A 119 7.51 18.61 -6.52
C SER A 119 6.28 19.27 -5.88
N GLY A 120 5.85 18.77 -4.72
CA GLY A 120 4.80 19.38 -3.92
C GLY A 120 3.40 19.24 -4.53
N ARG A 121 2.56 20.26 -4.33
CA ARG A 121 1.12 20.25 -4.71
C ARG A 121 0.92 20.06 -6.22
N LEU A 122 1.70 20.76 -7.05
CA LEU A 122 1.61 20.64 -8.52
C LEU A 122 1.82 19.20 -8.96
N TRP A 123 2.88 18.54 -8.47
CA TRP A 123 3.15 17.13 -8.77
C TRP A 123 2.01 16.22 -8.33
N GLN A 124 1.44 16.42 -7.13
CA GLN A 124 0.36 15.58 -6.61
C GLN A 124 -0.91 15.67 -7.47
N ILE A 125 -1.30 16.88 -7.90
CA ILE A 125 -2.48 17.10 -8.75
C ILE A 125 -2.25 16.48 -10.12
N GLN A 126 -1.15 16.85 -10.77
CA GLN A 126 -0.84 16.46 -12.15
C GLN A 126 -0.61 14.96 -12.28
N ARG A 127 0.18 14.36 -11.37
CA ARG A 127 0.40 12.92 -11.36
C ARG A 127 -0.89 12.14 -11.09
N ARG A 128 -1.77 12.63 -10.22
CA ARG A 128 -3.06 11.98 -9.93
C ARG A 128 -3.94 12.01 -11.17
N PHE A 129 -4.05 13.17 -11.82
CA PHE A 129 -4.82 13.34 -13.06
C PHE A 129 -4.32 12.39 -14.15
N VAL A 130 -3.04 12.48 -14.53
CA VAL A 130 -2.44 11.68 -15.60
C VAL A 130 -2.61 10.19 -15.34
N VAL A 131 -2.26 9.70 -14.14
CA VAL A 131 -2.36 8.25 -13.86
C VAL A 131 -3.79 7.77 -13.73
N SER A 132 -4.71 8.60 -13.22
CA SER A 132 -6.13 8.25 -13.21
C SER A 132 -6.66 8.12 -14.63
N HIS A 133 -6.24 9.03 -15.51
CA HIS A 133 -6.72 9.06 -16.89
C HIS A 133 -6.12 7.94 -17.74
N LEU A 134 -4.81 7.68 -17.64
CA LEU A 134 -4.19 6.52 -18.30
C LEU A 134 -4.87 5.20 -17.89
N LYS A 135 -5.19 5.04 -16.60
CA LYS A 135 -5.96 3.87 -16.12
C LYS A 135 -7.38 3.83 -16.67
N TYR A 136 -8.03 4.98 -16.84
CA TYR A 136 -9.34 5.08 -17.47
C TYR A 136 -9.26 4.53 -18.91
N LEU A 137 -8.31 5.03 -19.70
CA LEU A 137 -8.07 4.65 -21.10
C LEU A 137 -7.69 3.18 -21.30
N GLY A 138 -7.07 2.54 -20.30
CA GLY A 138 -6.76 1.12 -20.39
C GLY A 138 -5.44 0.67 -19.81
N LEU A 139 -4.61 1.58 -19.29
CA LEU A 139 -3.29 1.23 -18.74
C LEU A 139 -3.43 0.15 -17.66
N GLY A 140 -2.87 -1.04 -17.92
CA GLY A 140 -2.96 -2.20 -17.04
C GLY A 140 -4.33 -2.90 -17.02
N LYS A 141 -5.17 -2.70 -18.04
CA LYS A 141 -6.44 -3.38 -18.27
C LYS A 141 -6.40 -4.14 -19.61
N ARG A 142 -7.38 -5.01 -19.82
CA ARG A 142 -7.56 -5.80 -21.06
C ARG A 142 -7.63 -4.96 -22.34
N SER A 143 -8.12 -3.71 -22.28
CA SER A 143 -8.16 -2.84 -23.47
C SER A 143 -6.75 -2.52 -23.99
N MET A 144 -5.76 -2.35 -23.12
CA MET A 144 -4.36 -2.18 -23.53
C MET A 144 -3.80 -3.46 -24.18
N GLU A 145 -4.23 -4.64 -23.74
CA GLU A 145 -3.80 -5.93 -24.29
C GLU A 145 -4.23 -6.09 -25.75
N VAL A 146 -5.40 -5.55 -26.13
CA VAL A 146 -5.85 -5.54 -27.53
C VAL A 146 -4.90 -4.70 -28.39
N PHE A 147 -4.57 -3.48 -27.97
CA PHE A 147 -3.61 -2.63 -28.69
C PHE A 147 -2.22 -3.28 -28.76
N LEU A 148 -1.74 -3.87 -27.66
CA LEU A 148 -0.46 -4.57 -27.63
C LEU A 148 -0.42 -5.75 -28.60
N ARG A 149 -1.54 -6.45 -28.78
CA ARG A 149 -1.64 -7.60 -29.68
C ARG A 149 -1.47 -7.20 -31.14
N ASP A 150 -2.09 -6.12 -31.56
CA ASP A 150 -1.96 -5.62 -32.94
C ASP A 150 -0.49 -5.27 -33.23
N GLU A 151 0.17 -4.60 -32.28
CA GLU A 151 1.60 -4.28 -32.39
C GLU A 151 2.50 -5.52 -32.38
N VAL A 152 2.21 -6.52 -31.55
CA VAL A 152 2.96 -7.79 -31.52
C VAL A 152 2.78 -8.53 -32.84
N THR A 153 1.58 -8.51 -33.42
CA THR A 153 1.31 -9.13 -34.73
C THR A 153 2.14 -8.46 -35.82
N GLU A 154 2.23 -7.13 -35.82
CA GLU A 154 3.08 -6.41 -36.78
C GLU A 154 4.58 -6.67 -36.57
N ILE A 155 5.02 -6.90 -35.32
CA ILE A 155 6.39 -7.36 -35.04
C ILE A 155 6.61 -8.76 -35.63
N LEU A 156 5.68 -9.69 -35.43
CA LEU A 156 5.80 -11.06 -35.95
C LEU A 156 5.87 -11.07 -37.48
N ASN A 157 4.99 -10.33 -38.16
CA ASN A 157 5.03 -10.20 -39.62
C ASN A 157 6.37 -9.62 -40.10
N LEU A 158 6.91 -8.59 -39.42
CA LEU A 158 8.22 -8.03 -39.77
C LEU A 158 9.35 -9.05 -39.62
N LEU A 159 9.28 -9.89 -38.58
CA LEU A 159 10.27 -10.94 -38.35
C LEU A 159 10.18 -12.03 -39.43
N GLU A 160 8.98 -12.40 -39.86
CA GLU A 160 8.75 -13.36 -40.95
C GLU A 160 9.25 -12.81 -42.31
N GLU A 161 8.92 -11.56 -42.66
CA GLU A 161 9.37 -10.91 -43.90
C GLU A 161 10.90 -10.74 -44.00
N ASN A 162 11.58 -10.76 -42.85
CA ASN A 162 13.02 -10.58 -42.74
C ASN A 162 13.71 -11.82 -42.20
N GLU A 163 13.10 -13.00 -42.37
CA GLU A 163 13.71 -14.28 -42.01
C GLU A 163 15.11 -14.41 -42.65
N GLY A 164 16.09 -14.80 -41.84
CA GLY A 164 17.48 -14.95 -42.27
C GLY A 164 18.28 -13.66 -42.43
N LYS A 165 17.69 -12.48 -42.19
CA LYS A 165 18.41 -11.18 -42.23
C LYS A 165 18.81 -10.72 -40.84
N GLU A 166 19.90 -9.97 -40.77
CA GLU A 166 20.31 -9.27 -39.55
C GLU A 166 19.38 -8.09 -39.30
N LEU A 167 18.75 -8.06 -38.11
CA LEU A 167 17.86 -6.99 -37.68
C LEU A 167 18.33 -6.39 -36.37
N ARG A 168 18.13 -5.08 -36.23
CA ARG A 168 18.38 -4.36 -34.98
C ARG A 168 17.14 -4.35 -34.12
N VAL A 169 17.30 -4.76 -32.85
CA VAL A 169 16.20 -4.86 -31.88
C VAL A 169 15.55 -3.50 -31.62
N ASP A 170 16.35 -2.43 -31.57
CA ASP A 170 15.85 -1.07 -31.34
C ASP A 170 14.95 -0.56 -32.48
N GLU A 171 15.23 -0.96 -33.72
CA GLU A 171 14.40 -0.59 -34.89
C GLU A 171 13.04 -1.31 -34.87
N ILE A 172 12.98 -2.51 -34.29
CA ILE A 172 11.74 -3.29 -34.16
C ILE A 172 10.85 -2.71 -33.06
N PHE A 173 11.39 -2.55 -31.85
CA PHE A 173 10.57 -2.27 -30.66
C PHE A 173 10.31 -0.78 -30.42
N THR A 174 11.21 0.13 -30.83
CA THR A 174 11.03 1.56 -30.52
C THR A 174 9.76 2.13 -31.16
N VAL A 175 9.50 1.77 -32.41
CA VAL A 175 8.28 2.20 -33.12
C VAL A 175 7.04 1.69 -32.39
N THR A 176 6.98 0.41 -32.06
CA THR A 176 5.86 -0.20 -31.36
C THR A 176 5.58 0.48 -30.02
N ILE A 177 6.61 0.72 -29.22
CA ILE A 177 6.45 1.36 -27.91
C ILE A 177 5.96 2.81 -28.08
N LEU A 178 6.49 3.54 -29.06
CA LEU A 178 6.02 4.89 -29.36
C LEU A 178 4.56 4.89 -29.82
N ASN A 179 4.14 3.96 -30.67
CA ASN A 179 2.76 3.83 -31.10
C ASN A 179 1.80 3.61 -29.93
N ILE A 180 2.16 2.72 -29.00
CA ILE A 180 1.37 2.47 -27.79
C ILE A 180 1.25 3.76 -26.97
N LEU A 181 2.36 4.46 -26.73
CA LEU A 181 2.34 5.72 -26.00
C LEU A 181 1.51 6.79 -26.72
N TRP A 182 1.62 6.86 -28.05
CA TRP A 182 0.89 7.82 -28.87
C TRP A 182 -0.61 7.57 -28.82
N ALA A 183 -1.04 6.30 -28.85
CA ALA A 183 -2.45 5.94 -28.70
C ALA A 183 -3.02 6.38 -27.33
N PHE A 184 -2.25 6.26 -26.25
CA PHE A 184 -2.70 6.74 -24.93
C PHE A 184 -2.67 8.27 -24.78
N VAL A 185 -1.72 8.94 -25.44
CA VAL A 185 -1.52 10.38 -25.28
C VAL A 185 -2.41 11.19 -26.22
N ALA A 186 -2.50 10.79 -27.49
CA ALA A 186 -3.12 11.53 -28.58
C ALA A 186 -4.21 10.72 -29.34
N GLY A 187 -4.61 9.56 -28.82
CA GLY A 187 -5.76 8.81 -29.33
C GLY A 187 -5.57 8.15 -30.71
N ILE A 188 -4.39 8.29 -31.32
CA ILE A 188 -4.13 7.85 -32.69
C ILE A 188 -3.03 6.78 -32.70
N ARG A 189 -3.27 5.71 -33.47
CA ARG A 189 -2.23 4.73 -33.83
C ARG A 189 -1.54 5.20 -35.12
N LEU A 190 -0.23 5.38 -35.08
CA LEU A 190 0.58 5.73 -36.26
C LEU A 190 1.10 4.46 -36.94
N GLY A 191 1.06 4.43 -38.28
CA GLY A 191 1.69 3.34 -39.04
C GLY A 191 3.23 3.41 -38.96
N ARG A 192 3.93 2.28 -39.12
CA ARG A 192 5.40 2.21 -39.06
C ARG A 192 6.12 3.16 -40.02
N GLN A 193 5.55 3.40 -41.20
CA GLN A 193 6.12 4.30 -42.23
C GLN A 193 5.65 5.75 -42.10
N ASN A 194 5.08 6.15 -40.96
CA ASN A 194 4.55 7.49 -40.77
C ASN A 194 5.67 8.53 -40.56
N ASP A 195 5.61 9.63 -41.30
CA ASP A 195 6.59 10.73 -41.24
C ASP A 195 6.68 11.40 -39.86
N LEU A 196 5.57 11.54 -39.14
CA LEU A 196 5.52 12.14 -37.80
C LEU A 196 6.32 11.31 -36.80
N LEU A 197 6.15 9.99 -36.85
CA LEU A 197 6.87 9.05 -36.00
C LEU A 197 8.38 9.08 -36.28
N ASN A 198 8.77 9.09 -37.56
CA ASN A 198 10.17 9.20 -37.96
C ASN A 198 10.81 10.52 -37.51
N ARG A 199 10.08 11.63 -37.60
CA ARG A 199 10.52 12.93 -37.07
C ARG A 199 10.69 12.90 -35.56
N LEU A 200 9.72 12.33 -34.82
CA LEU A 200 9.78 12.19 -33.37
C LEU A 200 11.00 11.37 -32.94
N LEU A 201 11.21 10.20 -33.55
CA LEU A 201 12.35 9.32 -33.29
C LEU A 201 13.67 10.07 -33.45
N LYS A 202 13.85 10.75 -34.58
CA LYS A 202 15.06 11.54 -34.87
C LYS A 202 15.29 12.66 -33.86
N ILE A 203 14.23 13.35 -33.44
CA ILE A 203 14.33 14.43 -32.44
C ILE A 203 14.65 13.87 -31.05
N LEU A 204 14.02 12.78 -30.63
CA LEU A 204 14.29 12.11 -29.35
C LEU A 204 15.73 11.58 -29.28
N GLU A 205 16.25 11.04 -30.37
CA GLU A 205 17.65 10.60 -30.46
C GLU A 205 18.62 11.77 -30.37
N GLN A 206 18.40 12.85 -31.14
CA GLN A 206 19.21 14.08 -31.06
C GLN A 206 19.21 14.66 -29.66
N ARG A 207 18.04 14.63 -28.99
CA ARG A 207 17.90 15.08 -27.62
C ARG A 207 18.71 14.22 -26.66
N THR A 208 18.62 12.91 -26.75
CA THR A 208 19.36 12.02 -25.84
C THR A 208 20.86 12.22 -25.97
N ARG A 209 21.37 12.44 -27.18
CA ARG A 209 22.80 12.75 -27.40
C ARG A 209 23.19 14.13 -26.86
N ALA A 210 22.28 15.10 -26.89
CA ALA A 210 22.54 16.47 -26.41
C ALA A 210 22.46 16.61 -24.88
N PHE A 211 21.75 15.71 -24.19
CA PHE A 211 21.49 15.81 -22.76
C PHE A 211 22.27 14.77 -21.94
N ASP A 212 23.20 15.23 -21.12
CA ASP A 212 23.81 14.43 -20.06
C ASP A 212 22.91 14.48 -18.81
N ILE A 213 22.51 13.33 -18.26
CA ILE A 213 21.65 13.23 -17.08
C ILE A 213 22.26 13.94 -15.85
N ALA A 214 23.60 14.05 -15.77
CA ALA A 214 24.30 14.81 -14.74
C ALA A 214 24.33 16.33 -15.00
N GLY A 215 23.79 16.78 -16.12
CA GLY A 215 23.64 18.17 -16.49
C GLY A 215 24.81 18.82 -17.23
N GLY A 216 25.81 18.00 -17.62
CA GLY A 216 26.94 18.43 -18.44
C GLY A 216 27.72 19.61 -17.86
N LEU A 217 28.33 20.43 -18.72
CA LEU A 217 29.04 21.65 -18.31
C LEU A 217 28.10 22.80 -17.89
N LEU A 218 26.85 22.78 -18.37
CA LEU A 218 25.87 23.84 -18.11
C LEU A 218 25.30 23.79 -16.69
N SER A 219 25.27 22.62 -16.05
CA SER A 219 24.85 22.49 -14.65
C SER A 219 25.79 23.23 -13.67
N PRO A 220 27.11 22.98 -13.65
CA PRO A 220 28.04 23.72 -12.78
C PRO A 220 28.31 25.15 -13.24
N PHE A 221 28.24 25.40 -14.56
CA PHE A 221 28.60 26.70 -15.14
C PHE A 221 27.49 27.26 -16.06
N PRO A 222 26.33 27.68 -15.50
CA PRO A 222 25.24 28.26 -16.30
C PRO A 222 25.65 29.48 -17.12
N TRP A 223 26.65 30.24 -16.66
CA TRP A 223 27.15 31.43 -17.32
C TRP A 223 27.84 31.14 -18.67
N LEU A 224 28.25 29.90 -18.94
CA LEU A 224 28.80 29.51 -20.24
C LEU A 224 27.83 29.75 -21.40
N ARG A 225 26.52 29.81 -21.12
CA ARG A 225 25.49 30.17 -22.11
C ARG A 225 25.68 31.56 -22.72
N PHE A 226 26.35 32.47 -22.01
CA PHE A 226 26.58 33.84 -22.49
C PHE A 226 27.92 34.00 -23.20
N ILE A 227 28.91 33.16 -22.85
CA ILE A 227 30.30 33.29 -23.33
C ILE A 227 30.58 32.35 -24.51
N SER A 228 30.06 31.13 -24.47
CA SER A 228 30.27 30.14 -25.53
C SER A 228 29.07 29.20 -25.68
N PRO A 229 27.90 29.72 -26.11
CA PRO A 229 26.65 28.95 -26.17
C PRO A 229 26.72 27.73 -27.09
N GLU A 230 27.51 27.78 -28.16
CA GLU A 230 27.70 26.65 -29.09
C GLU A 230 28.54 25.54 -28.44
N LYS A 231 29.75 25.87 -27.93
CA LYS A 231 30.63 24.87 -27.32
C LYS A 231 30.08 24.32 -26.01
N SER A 232 29.26 25.09 -25.30
CA SER A 232 28.58 24.61 -24.08
C SER A 232 27.38 23.70 -24.38
N GLY A 233 26.93 23.61 -25.65
CA GLY A 233 25.75 22.86 -26.06
C GLY A 233 24.42 23.54 -25.72
N TYR A 234 24.43 24.83 -25.34
CA TYR A 234 23.21 25.55 -24.94
C TYR A 234 22.28 25.77 -26.14
N ASN A 235 22.83 26.26 -27.26
CA ASN A 235 22.05 26.49 -28.48
C ASN A 235 21.52 25.18 -29.07
N LEU A 236 22.33 24.11 -29.04
CA LEU A 236 21.89 22.77 -29.44
C LEU A 236 20.67 22.31 -28.61
N VAL A 237 20.74 22.45 -27.29
CA VAL A 237 19.64 22.07 -26.40
C VAL A 237 18.39 22.93 -26.65
N GLN A 238 18.55 24.25 -26.83
CA GLN A 238 17.42 25.14 -27.15
C GLN A 238 16.77 24.76 -28.48
N HIS A 239 17.57 24.49 -29.51
CA HIS A 239 17.09 24.08 -30.84
C HIS A 239 16.30 22.77 -30.79
N VAL A 240 16.82 21.76 -30.09
CA VAL A 240 16.13 20.48 -29.93
C VAL A 240 14.85 20.62 -29.11
N ASN A 241 14.89 21.44 -28.05
CA ASN A 241 13.71 21.75 -27.26
C ASN A 241 12.63 22.49 -28.06
N ALA A 242 13.01 23.41 -28.95
CA ALA A 242 12.07 24.08 -29.84
C ALA A 242 11.39 23.08 -30.79
N LYS A 243 12.18 22.25 -31.50
CA LYS A 243 11.65 21.24 -32.42
C LYS A 243 10.66 20.27 -31.77
N ILE A 244 10.97 19.77 -30.57
CA ILE A 244 10.05 18.85 -29.87
C ILE A 244 8.82 19.58 -29.33
N LYS A 245 8.95 20.85 -28.95
CA LYS A 245 7.82 21.68 -28.55
C LYS A 245 6.87 21.87 -29.73
N ASP A 246 7.39 22.23 -30.90
CA ASP A 246 6.60 22.49 -32.10
C ASP A 246 5.83 21.23 -32.53
N LEU A 247 6.48 20.06 -32.50
CA LEU A 247 5.84 18.78 -32.79
C LEU A 247 4.67 18.46 -31.84
N ILE A 248 4.88 18.65 -30.53
CA ILE A 248 3.83 18.41 -29.52
C ILE A 248 2.70 19.44 -29.66
N LEU A 249 3.03 20.69 -29.95
CA LEU A 249 2.07 21.75 -30.15
C LEU A 249 1.21 21.53 -31.39
N GLU A 250 1.79 21.05 -32.49
CA GLU A 250 1.06 20.67 -33.70
C GLU A 250 -0.05 19.67 -33.35
N THR A 251 0.29 18.59 -32.65
CA THR A 251 -0.69 17.61 -32.16
C THR A 251 -1.71 18.24 -31.21
N ILE A 252 -1.29 19.04 -30.23
CA ILE A 252 -2.23 19.70 -29.28
C ILE A 252 -3.21 20.62 -30.03
N ASN A 253 -2.75 21.36 -31.03
CA ASN A 253 -3.58 22.27 -31.82
C ASN A 253 -4.63 21.51 -32.64
N GLU A 254 -4.29 20.36 -33.21
CA GLU A 254 -5.26 19.46 -33.86
C GLU A 254 -6.33 19.00 -32.87
N HIS A 255 -5.96 18.70 -31.62
CA HIS A 255 -6.92 18.32 -30.59
C HIS A 255 -7.80 19.50 -30.18
N TYR A 256 -7.26 20.73 -30.10
CA TYR A 256 -8.08 21.93 -29.87
C TYR A 256 -9.10 22.17 -31.00
N ALA A 257 -8.70 21.98 -32.25
CA ALA A 257 -9.56 22.17 -33.42
C ALA A 257 -10.74 21.19 -33.45
N ASN A 258 -10.51 19.95 -33.00
CA ASN A 258 -11.52 18.88 -32.99
C ASN A 258 -12.12 18.61 -31.59
N TRP A 259 -11.94 19.54 -30.64
CA TRP A 259 -12.40 19.35 -29.28
C TRP A 259 -13.91 19.55 -29.14
N GLU A 260 -14.55 18.66 -28.40
CA GLU A 260 -15.96 18.74 -28.04
C GLU A 260 -16.14 18.70 -26.50
N PRO A 261 -17.17 19.37 -25.93
CA PRO A 261 -17.41 19.36 -24.49
C PRO A 261 -17.56 17.94 -23.93
N GLY A 262 -16.73 17.59 -22.93
CA GLY A 262 -16.78 16.30 -22.25
C GLY A 262 -15.93 15.19 -22.90
N ARG A 263 -15.30 15.46 -24.06
CA ARG A 263 -14.42 14.50 -24.74
C ARG A 263 -13.20 14.17 -23.88
N ASN A 264 -12.89 12.87 -23.77
CA ASN A 264 -11.83 12.37 -22.91
C ASN A 264 -11.20 11.06 -23.43
N ASP A 265 -11.16 10.92 -24.76
CA ASP A 265 -10.75 9.69 -25.46
C ASP A 265 -9.24 9.43 -25.35
N ASP A 266 -8.46 10.46 -25.05
CA ASP A 266 -7.02 10.39 -24.80
C ASP A 266 -6.60 11.41 -23.73
N LEU A 267 -5.31 11.37 -23.38
CA LEU A 267 -4.75 12.25 -22.36
C LEU A 267 -4.84 13.74 -22.73
N ILE A 268 -4.65 14.10 -24.01
CA ILE A 268 -4.69 15.49 -24.47
C ILE A 268 -6.11 16.02 -24.40
N TYR A 269 -7.11 15.32 -24.93
CA TYR A 269 -8.52 15.72 -24.84
C TYR A 269 -8.97 15.86 -23.39
N ALA A 270 -8.63 14.90 -22.53
CA ALA A 270 -8.98 14.98 -21.12
C ALA A 270 -8.35 16.19 -20.43
N PHE A 271 -7.08 16.49 -20.75
CA PHE A 271 -6.39 17.65 -20.18
C PHE A 271 -7.00 18.96 -20.67
N ILE A 272 -7.32 19.07 -21.96
CA ILE A 272 -8.02 20.24 -22.55
C ILE A 272 -9.40 20.41 -21.90
N THR A 273 -10.15 19.31 -21.71
CA THR A 273 -11.46 19.33 -21.06
C THR A 273 -11.37 19.82 -19.61
N GLU A 274 -10.36 19.38 -18.85
CA GLU A 274 -10.10 19.87 -17.49
C GLU A 274 -9.69 21.35 -17.49
N MET A 275 -8.83 21.78 -18.43
CA MET A 275 -8.43 23.18 -18.61
C MET A 275 -9.63 24.09 -18.88
N LYS A 276 -10.55 23.68 -19.78
CA LYS A 276 -11.72 24.49 -20.16
C LYS A 276 -12.82 24.48 -19.08
N SER A 277 -12.92 23.38 -18.33
CA SER A 277 -13.95 23.21 -17.29
C SER A 277 -13.56 23.89 -15.97
N ASN A 278 -12.26 24.04 -15.71
CA ASN A 278 -11.76 24.69 -14.51
C ASN A 278 -11.64 26.21 -14.69
N LYS A 279 -12.50 26.97 -14.00
CA LYS A 279 -12.52 28.45 -14.03
C LYS A 279 -11.61 29.11 -12.98
N ASP A 280 -10.83 28.32 -12.23
CA ASP A 280 -9.91 28.82 -11.22
C ASP A 280 -8.70 29.51 -11.89
N PRO A 281 -8.47 30.82 -11.66
CA PRO A 281 -7.29 31.51 -12.17
C PRO A 281 -5.95 30.90 -11.68
N ASP A 282 -5.96 30.23 -10.53
CA ASP A 282 -4.79 29.56 -9.95
C ASP A 282 -4.70 28.07 -10.35
N SER A 283 -5.46 27.66 -11.38
CA SER A 283 -5.44 26.30 -11.88
C SER A 283 -4.04 25.86 -12.32
N THR A 284 -3.69 24.63 -11.95
CA THR A 284 -2.43 24.02 -12.38
C THR A 284 -2.45 23.48 -13.81
N PHE A 285 -3.63 23.46 -14.45
CA PHE A 285 -3.83 22.95 -15.80
C PHE A 285 -3.62 24.09 -16.79
N THR A 286 -2.42 24.14 -17.37
CA THR A 286 -2.01 25.14 -18.37
C THR A 286 -1.47 24.44 -19.61
N GLU A 287 -1.42 25.14 -20.74
CA GLU A 287 -0.86 24.57 -21.97
C GLU A 287 0.61 24.17 -21.81
N ASP A 288 1.43 25.01 -21.18
CA ASP A 288 2.81 24.67 -20.82
C ASP A 288 2.92 23.39 -19.98
N GLN A 289 1.95 23.15 -19.09
CA GLN A 289 1.91 21.94 -18.29
C GLN A 289 1.55 20.72 -19.15
N LEU A 290 0.60 20.85 -20.08
CA LEU A 290 0.22 19.80 -21.02
C LEU A 290 1.39 19.41 -21.93
N ILE A 291 2.07 20.38 -22.54
CA ILE A 291 3.26 20.15 -23.38
C ILE A 291 4.29 19.31 -22.62
N MET A 292 4.55 19.68 -21.36
CA MET A 292 5.54 18.98 -20.52
C MET A 292 5.06 17.60 -20.07
N VAL A 293 3.76 17.41 -19.84
CA VAL A 293 3.19 16.09 -19.55
C VAL A 293 3.37 15.17 -20.76
N CYS A 294 3.02 15.62 -21.97
CA CYS A 294 3.22 14.83 -23.20
C CYS A 294 4.71 14.48 -23.39
N LEU A 295 5.59 15.47 -23.18
CA LEU A 295 7.03 15.27 -23.28
C LEU A 295 7.56 14.24 -22.28
N ASP A 296 7.11 14.31 -21.02
CA ASP A 296 7.48 13.37 -19.97
C ASP A 296 7.03 11.94 -20.30
N MET A 297 5.85 11.78 -20.91
CA MET A 297 5.33 10.48 -21.33
C MET A 297 6.21 9.83 -22.40
N PHE A 298 6.58 10.57 -23.45
CA PHE A 298 7.42 10.05 -24.53
C PHE A 298 8.85 9.79 -24.09
N LEU A 299 9.47 10.71 -23.33
CA LEU A 299 10.84 10.53 -22.85
C LEU A 299 10.99 9.36 -21.88
N ALA A 300 10.07 9.25 -20.91
CA ALA A 300 10.19 8.21 -19.88
C ALA A 300 9.73 6.84 -20.39
N GLY A 301 8.69 6.81 -21.23
CA GLY A 301 8.06 5.56 -21.66
C GLY A 301 8.77 4.84 -22.79
N SER A 302 9.33 5.56 -23.77
CA SER A 302 9.82 4.91 -24.99
C SER A 302 11.20 4.29 -24.79
N GLN A 303 12.21 5.10 -24.51
CA GLN A 303 13.59 4.65 -24.56
C GLN A 303 13.94 3.64 -23.47
N ILE A 304 13.39 3.80 -22.26
CA ILE A 304 13.66 2.88 -21.14
C ILE A 304 13.15 1.48 -21.47
N THR A 305 11.95 1.38 -22.05
CA THR A 305 11.33 0.11 -22.40
C THR A 305 12.07 -0.54 -23.56
N THR A 306 12.40 0.21 -24.63
CA THR A 306 13.21 -0.31 -25.75
C THR A 306 14.53 -0.87 -25.25
N SER A 307 15.31 -0.08 -24.51
CA SER A 307 16.63 -0.53 -24.04
C SER A 307 16.55 -1.72 -23.10
N THR A 308 15.45 -1.86 -22.33
CA THR A 308 15.24 -3.05 -21.51
C THR A 308 15.02 -4.28 -22.38
N LEU A 309 14.20 -4.18 -23.45
CA LEU A 309 14.00 -5.27 -24.41
C LEU A 309 15.29 -5.61 -25.15
N ASP A 310 16.07 -4.61 -25.57
CA ASP A 310 17.39 -4.82 -26.17
C ASP A 310 18.26 -5.69 -25.25
N TYR A 311 18.31 -5.38 -23.95
CA TYR A 311 19.06 -6.19 -22.98
C TYR A 311 18.46 -7.58 -22.73
N VAL A 312 17.15 -7.75 -22.87
CA VAL A 312 16.51 -9.07 -22.79
C VAL A 312 17.01 -9.96 -23.92
N PHE A 313 16.92 -9.49 -25.17
CA PHE A 313 17.41 -10.25 -26.33
C PHE A 313 18.93 -10.44 -26.30
N PHE A 314 19.68 -9.41 -25.90
CA PHE A 314 21.12 -9.50 -25.69
C PHE A 314 21.48 -10.59 -24.68
N ALA A 315 20.77 -10.68 -23.55
CA ALA A 315 20.97 -11.74 -22.57
C ALA A 315 20.62 -13.11 -23.14
N MET A 316 19.55 -13.25 -23.93
CA MET A 316 19.22 -14.53 -24.58
C MET A 316 20.31 -14.98 -25.56
N ILE A 317 20.94 -14.05 -26.29
CA ILE A 317 22.06 -14.34 -27.20
C ILE A 317 23.30 -14.80 -26.42
N LEU A 318 23.62 -14.14 -25.29
CA LEU A 318 24.77 -14.48 -24.47
C LEU A 318 24.61 -15.77 -23.66
N TYR A 319 23.37 -16.13 -23.32
CA TYR A 319 23.03 -17.29 -22.49
C TYR A 319 22.03 -18.21 -23.20
N PRO A 320 22.46 -18.98 -24.22
CA PRO A 320 21.58 -19.85 -25.00
C PRO A 320 20.82 -20.88 -24.15
N GLU A 321 21.40 -21.31 -23.03
CA GLU A 321 20.75 -22.20 -22.06
C GLU A 321 19.54 -21.54 -21.38
N VAL A 322 19.60 -20.22 -21.14
CA VAL A 322 18.46 -19.45 -20.60
C VAL A 322 17.40 -19.26 -21.67
N GLN A 323 17.81 -19.01 -22.92
CA GLN A 323 16.89 -18.94 -24.05
C GLN A 323 16.13 -20.27 -24.24
N GLU A 324 16.85 -21.40 -24.18
CA GLU A 324 16.25 -22.73 -24.31
C GLU A 324 15.32 -23.07 -23.14
N LYS A 325 15.70 -22.75 -21.90
CA LYS A 325 14.81 -22.89 -20.73
C LYS A 325 13.56 -22.02 -20.87
N SER A 326 13.70 -20.79 -21.35
CA SER A 326 12.59 -19.88 -21.62
C SER A 326 11.62 -20.47 -22.64
N ARG A 327 12.15 -21.01 -23.75
CA ARG A 327 11.38 -21.69 -24.80
C ARG A 327 10.62 -22.90 -24.24
N LYS A 328 11.28 -23.77 -23.47
CA LYS A 328 10.63 -24.91 -22.79
C LYS A 328 9.56 -24.47 -21.81
N CYS A 329 9.77 -23.38 -21.07
CA CYS A 329 8.78 -22.83 -20.15
C CYS A 329 7.51 -22.41 -20.89
N ILE A 330 7.65 -21.73 -22.03
CA ILE A 330 6.52 -21.28 -22.86
C ILE A 330 5.79 -22.49 -23.45
N TRP A 331 6.50 -23.43 -24.08
CA TRP A 331 5.89 -24.62 -24.71
C TRP A 331 5.24 -25.59 -23.72
N LYS A 332 5.71 -25.63 -22.47
CA LYS A 332 5.03 -26.39 -21.41
C LYS A 332 3.75 -25.71 -20.97
N ALA A 333 3.74 -24.37 -20.94
CA ALA A 333 2.58 -23.60 -20.50
C ALA A 333 1.50 -23.51 -21.58
N PHE A 334 1.87 -23.43 -22.86
CA PHE A 334 0.96 -23.09 -23.95
C PHE A 334 1.13 -24.01 -25.16
N SER A 335 0.03 -24.33 -25.84
CA SER A 335 0.08 -24.96 -27.18
C SER A 335 0.61 -23.96 -28.21
N LYS A 336 1.04 -24.46 -29.37
CA LYS A 336 1.65 -23.64 -30.44
C LYS A 336 0.73 -22.52 -30.94
N ASP A 337 -0.57 -22.81 -31.03
CA ASP A 337 -1.60 -21.87 -31.49
C ASP A 337 -2.37 -21.23 -30.32
N ALA A 338 -1.86 -21.38 -29.09
CA ALA A 338 -2.50 -20.82 -27.92
C ALA A 338 -2.50 -19.29 -27.97
N HIS A 339 -3.64 -18.75 -27.60
CA HIS A 339 -3.77 -17.34 -27.35
C HIS A 339 -3.17 -16.99 -25.98
N ILE A 340 -2.15 -16.12 -25.93
CA ILE A 340 -1.48 -15.72 -24.68
C ILE A 340 -1.97 -14.32 -24.30
N ASP A 341 -2.61 -14.21 -23.14
CA ASP A 341 -3.01 -12.93 -22.56
C ASP A 341 -2.10 -12.57 -21.37
N TYR A 342 -2.07 -11.30 -20.97
CA TYR A 342 -1.25 -10.88 -19.82
C TYR A 342 -1.65 -11.58 -18.52
N SER A 343 -2.91 -12.02 -18.41
CA SER A 343 -3.39 -12.81 -17.26
C SER A 343 -2.64 -14.14 -17.11
N ASP A 344 -2.10 -14.70 -18.20
CA ASP A 344 -1.35 -15.96 -18.21
C ASP A 344 0.07 -15.84 -17.69
N ARG A 345 0.55 -14.63 -17.36
CA ARG A 345 1.93 -14.40 -16.86
C ARG A 345 2.33 -15.31 -15.69
N HIS A 346 1.37 -15.71 -14.85
CA HIS A 346 1.60 -16.59 -13.71
C HIS A 346 1.99 -18.03 -14.11
N ARG A 347 1.69 -18.44 -15.35
CA ARG A 347 2.03 -19.75 -15.91
C ARG A 347 3.46 -19.83 -16.44
N VAL A 348 4.13 -18.68 -16.59
CA VAL A 348 5.51 -18.57 -17.10
C VAL A 348 6.44 -17.86 -16.11
N PRO A 349 6.57 -18.34 -14.86
CA PRO A 349 7.36 -17.67 -13.83
C PRO A 349 8.84 -17.54 -14.21
N TYR A 350 9.38 -18.45 -15.01
CA TYR A 350 10.77 -18.38 -15.46
C TYR A 350 11.02 -17.18 -16.40
N ILE A 351 10.06 -16.81 -17.25
CA ILE A 351 10.20 -15.65 -18.16
C ILE A 351 10.26 -14.34 -17.37
N GLU A 352 9.38 -14.19 -16.38
CA GLU A 352 9.38 -13.05 -15.46
C GLU A 352 10.69 -12.97 -14.64
N ALA A 353 11.24 -14.13 -14.26
CA ALA A 353 12.53 -14.21 -13.58
C ALA A 353 13.70 -13.76 -14.49
N VAL A 354 13.67 -14.14 -15.78
CA VAL A 354 14.64 -13.68 -16.79
C VAL A 354 14.57 -12.17 -16.95
N ILE A 355 13.37 -11.61 -17.15
CA ILE A 355 13.18 -10.15 -17.27
C ILE A 355 13.70 -9.42 -16.02
N SER A 356 13.42 -9.97 -14.84
CA SER A 356 13.85 -9.39 -13.57
C SER A 356 15.37 -9.40 -13.40
N GLU A 357 16.04 -10.49 -13.81
CA GLU A 357 17.49 -10.59 -13.78
C GLU A 357 18.15 -9.67 -14.82
N VAL A 358 17.53 -9.50 -15.99
CA VAL A 358 17.97 -8.50 -17.00
C VAL A 358 17.90 -7.09 -16.42
N ILE A 359 16.78 -6.71 -15.81
CA ILE A 359 16.61 -5.39 -15.20
C ILE A 359 17.61 -5.19 -14.06
N ARG A 360 17.91 -6.22 -13.26
CA ARG A 360 18.92 -6.14 -12.20
C ARG A 360 20.32 -5.90 -12.77
N MET A 361 20.75 -6.77 -13.69
CA MET A 361 22.13 -6.81 -14.20
C MET A 361 22.43 -5.68 -15.18
N TYR A 362 21.52 -5.44 -16.13
CA TYR A 362 21.66 -4.44 -17.19
C TYR A 362 20.70 -3.27 -16.98
N HIS A 363 20.69 -2.75 -15.75
CA HIS A 363 19.76 -1.68 -15.38
C HIS A 363 19.98 -0.42 -16.24
N VAL A 364 19.00 -0.08 -17.08
CA VAL A 364 19.08 1.04 -18.05
C VAL A 364 19.41 2.37 -17.38
N MET A 365 18.94 2.59 -16.14
CA MET A 365 19.19 3.80 -15.35
C MET A 365 20.00 3.51 -14.08
N PRO A 366 21.33 3.31 -14.17
CA PRO A 366 22.18 2.90 -13.04
C PRO A 366 22.31 3.98 -11.96
N ILE A 367 21.99 5.23 -12.30
CA ILE A 367 21.74 6.33 -11.36
C ILE A 367 20.28 6.72 -11.54
N THR A 368 19.45 6.55 -10.50
CA THR A 368 18.02 6.88 -10.61
C THR A 368 17.79 8.38 -10.53
N GLY A 369 16.55 8.81 -10.83
CA GLY A 369 16.19 10.23 -10.89
C GLY A 369 16.56 10.99 -9.61
N PRO A 370 17.27 12.14 -9.73
CA PRO A 370 17.84 12.81 -8.59
C PRO A 370 16.78 13.39 -7.66
N ARG A 371 17.12 13.45 -6.38
CA ARG A 371 16.29 13.96 -5.30
C ARG A 371 16.90 15.21 -4.68
N ARG A 372 16.13 15.96 -3.90
CA ARG A 372 16.61 17.16 -3.18
C ARG A 372 16.14 17.15 -1.74
N ALA A 373 17.06 17.43 -0.82
CA ALA A 373 16.73 17.67 0.58
C ALA A 373 15.98 19.00 0.74
N THR A 374 14.74 18.97 1.24
CA THR A 374 13.91 20.18 1.40
C THR A 374 14.24 20.98 2.67
N LYS A 375 14.97 20.37 3.60
CA LYS A 375 15.42 20.95 4.87
C LYS A 375 16.75 20.34 5.29
N ASN A 376 17.47 21.01 6.20
CA ASN A 376 18.62 20.43 6.89
C ASN A 376 18.17 19.15 7.58
N THR A 377 18.86 18.05 7.32
CA THR A 377 18.46 16.73 7.81
C THR A 377 19.68 15.84 8.00
N VAL A 378 19.47 14.65 8.51
CA VAL A 378 20.51 13.63 8.70
C VAL A 378 20.16 12.43 7.84
N LEU A 379 21.14 11.92 7.10
CA LEU A 379 21.05 10.65 6.38
C LEU A 379 22.16 9.75 6.92
N GLU A 380 21.76 8.62 7.51
CA GLU A 380 22.64 7.78 8.32
C GLU A 380 23.33 8.61 9.41
N ASN A 381 24.65 8.74 9.37
CA ASN A 381 25.43 9.50 10.36
C ASN A 381 25.87 10.87 9.85
N TYR A 382 25.44 11.29 8.66
CA TYR A 382 25.89 12.50 8.01
C TYR A 382 24.85 13.60 7.99
N SER A 383 25.33 14.84 8.14
CA SER A 383 24.50 16.04 8.01
C SER A 383 24.32 16.39 6.53
N ILE A 384 23.07 16.48 6.10
CA ILE A 384 22.65 16.82 4.74
C ILE A 384 22.01 18.21 4.77
N PRO A 385 22.70 19.24 4.27
CA PRO A 385 22.12 20.59 4.19
C PRO A 385 20.89 20.64 3.28
N LYS A 386 20.01 21.60 3.56
CA LYS A 386 18.91 21.99 2.67
C LYS A 386 19.45 22.25 1.26
N ASP A 387 18.65 21.90 0.25
CA ASP A 387 18.93 22.08 -1.18
C ASP A 387 20.08 21.22 -1.71
N THR A 388 20.58 20.26 -0.92
CA THR A 388 21.51 19.23 -1.40
C THR A 388 20.82 18.30 -2.40
N THR A 389 21.43 18.12 -3.57
CA THR A 389 21.00 17.14 -4.57
C THR A 389 21.48 15.75 -4.17
N ILE A 390 20.61 14.76 -4.22
CA ILE A 390 20.90 13.39 -3.85
C ILE A 390 20.80 12.52 -5.10
N LEU A 391 21.92 11.90 -5.48
CA LEU A 391 22.02 10.91 -6.53
C LEU A 391 21.96 9.51 -5.91
N ILE A 392 21.25 8.61 -6.57
CA ILE A 392 20.98 7.26 -6.05
C ILE A 392 21.62 6.27 -7.02
N ASN A 393 22.75 5.67 -6.62
CA ASN A 393 23.47 4.70 -7.43
C ASN A 393 22.85 3.30 -7.23
N ILE A 394 21.78 3.02 -7.98
CA ILE A 394 21.06 1.74 -7.88
C ILE A 394 21.89 0.58 -8.41
N TYR A 395 22.81 0.86 -9.34
CA TYR A 395 23.77 -0.13 -9.82
C TYR A 395 24.53 -0.81 -8.67
N SER A 396 24.96 -0.02 -7.67
CA SER A 396 25.68 -0.56 -6.52
C SER A 396 24.83 -1.46 -5.63
N VAL A 397 23.51 -1.21 -5.53
CA VAL A 397 22.58 -2.12 -4.84
C VAL A 397 22.38 -3.40 -5.66
N ASN A 398 22.22 -3.28 -6.97
CA ASN A 398 22.02 -4.41 -7.88
C ASN A 398 23.26 -5.31 -8.01
N HIS A 399 24.46 -4.77 -7.74
CA HIS A 399 25.75 -5.47 -7.83
C HIS A 399 26.43 -5.64 -6.46
N ASN A 400 25.69 -5.49 -5.35
CA ASN A 400 26.25 -5.72 -4.03
C ASN A 400 26.42 -7.24 -3.79
N LYS A 401 27.65 -7.66 -3.49
CA LYS A 401 27.98 -9.06 -3.18
C LYS A 401 27.31 -9.56 -1.90
N ASP A 402 27.08 -8.70 -0.93
CA ASP A 402 26.42 -9.09 0.33
C ASP A 402 24.94 -9.46 0.10
N TYR A 403 24.30 -8.86 -0.91
CA TYR A 403 22.89 -9.13 -1.24
C TYR A 403 22.76 -10.23 -2.30
N TRP A 404 23.59 -10.17 -3.34
CA TRP A 404 23.43 -11.03 -4.52
C TRP A 404 24.42 -12.20 -4.57
N LYS A 405 25.39 -12.28 -3.64
CA LYS A 405 26.49 -13.26 -3.60
C LYS A 405 27.44 -13.15 -4.79
N ASP A 406 26.97 -13.52 -5.98
CA ASP A 406 27.64 -13.56 -7.26
C ASP A 406 26.95 -12.62 -8.29
N PRO A 407 26.93 -11.29 -8.05
CA PRO A 407 26.14 -10.31 -8.83
C PRO A 407 26.47 -10.24 -10.33
N GLU A 408 27.66 -10.68 -10.72
CA GLU A 408 28.12 -10.68 -12.12
C GLU A 408 27.64 -11.90 -12.91
N VAL A 409 27.09 -12.91 -12.22
CA VAL A 409 26.54 -14.11 -12.85
C VAL A 409 25.06 -13.89 -13.14
N PHE A 410 24.70 -13.92 -14.42
CA PHE A 410 23.33 -13.87 -14.88
C PHE A 410 22.60 -15.16 -14.49
N ARG A 411 21.74 -15.07 -13.46
CA ARG A 411 21.01 -16.23 -12.92
C ARG A 411 19.54 -15.88 -12.64
N PRO A 412 18.63 -16.14 -13.59
CA PRO A 412 17.19 -15.95 -13.40
C PRO A 412 16.64 -16.62 -12.14
N GLU A 413 17.21 -17.77 -11.75
CA GLU A 413 16.80 -18.54 -10.57
C GLU A 413 16.88 -17.76 -9.25
N ARG A 414 17.53 -16.58 -9.20
CA ARG A 414 17.47 -15.65 -8.04
C ARG A 414 16.05 -15.17 -7.70
N PHE A 415 15.18 -15.13 -8.71
CA PHE A 415 13.80 -14.68 -8.58
C PHE A 415 12.81 -15.83 -8.49
N LEU A 416 13.30 -17.05 -8.25
CA LEU A 416 12.47 -18.24 -8.10
C LEU A 416 12.71 -18.86 -6.71
N ASP A 417 11.63 -19.27 -6.05
CA ASP A 417 11.70 -20.06 -4.83
C ASP A 417 11.99 -21.55 -5.12
N SER A 418 12.11 -22.37 -4.07
CA SER A 418 12.35 -23.81 -4.21
C SER A 418 11.23 -24.57 -4.95
N ASN A 419 10.04 -23.98 -5.05
CA ASN A 419 8.89 -24.54 -5.75
C ASN A 419 8.77 -24.02 -7.20
N GLY A 420 9.69 -23.14 -7.63
CA GLY A 420 9.66 -22.51 -8.95
C GLY A 420 8.68 -21.34 -9.07
N ASN A 421 8.15 -20.81 -7.95
CA ASN A 421 7.32 -19.61 -7.95
C ASN A 421 8.18 -18.35 -7.94
N LEU A 422 7.63 -17.27 -8.52
CA LEU A 422 8.27 -15.96 -8.48
C LEU A 422 8.38 -15.42 -7.06
N PHE A 423 9.57 -14.98 -6.71
CA PHE A 423 9.87 -14.25 -5.49
C PHE A 423 10.79 -13.06 -5.80
N TYR A 424 10.52 -11.92 -5.18
CA TYR A 424 11.35 -10.72 -5.32
C TYR A 424 12.04 -10.42 -4.00
N PRO A 425 13.39 -10.43 -3.95
CA PRO A 425 14.12 -10.07 -2.74
C PRO A 425 13.86 -8.61 -2.32
N GLU A 426 13.89 -8.32 -1.02
CA GLU A 426 13.59 -6.98 -0.47
C GLU A 426 14.57 -5.87 -0.95
N TYR A 427 15.74 -6.26 -1.45
CA TYR A 427 16.75 -5.37 -2.03
C TYR A 427 16.57 -5.14 -3.54
N TYR A 428 15.69 -5.88 -4.20
CA TYR A 428 15.33 -5.64 -5.59
C TYR A 428 14.35 -4.47 -5.70
N MET A 429 14.85 -3.31 -6.15
CA MET A 429 14.05 -2.08 -6.29
C MET A 429 14.43 -1.31 -7.57
N PRO A 430 14.21 -1.92 -8.75
CA PRO A 430 14.62 -1.34 -10.03
C PRO A 430 13.97 0.01 -10.31
N PHE A 431 12.73 0.20 -9.88
CA PHE A 431 11.99 1.46 -10.06
C PHE A 431 11.94 2.33 -8.78
N GLY A 432 12.82 2.03 -7.82
CA GLY A 432 12.82 2.65 -6.48
C GLY A 432 11.74 2.09 -5.55
N THR A 433 11.57 2.73 -4.39
CA THR A 433 10.51 2.42 -3.42
C THR A 433 9.74 3.71 -3.07
N GLY A 434 8.60 3.62 -2.40
CA GLY A 434 7.90 4.81 -1.90
C GLY A 434 6.39 4.63 -1.76
N PRO A 435 5.72 5.43 -0.90
CA PRO A 435 4.32 5.23 -0.61
C PRO A 435 3.44 5.67 -1.80
N THR A 436 2.80 4.69 -2.44
CA THR A 436 1.59 4.92 -3.21
C THR A 436 0.46 5.19 -2.21
N TRP A 437 0.35 6.43 -1.71
CA TRP A 437 -0.81 6.81 -0.89
C TRP A 437 -2.07 6.69 -1.77
N TYR A 438 -2.91 5.71 -1.48
CA TYR A 438 -4.18 5.57 -2.15
C TYR A 438 -5.05 6.80 -1.88
N PRO A 439 -5.69 7.42 -2.90
CA PRO A 439 -6.74 8.39 -2.66
C PRO A 439 -7.86 7.75 -1.83
N ILE A 440 -8.55 8.56 -1.03
CA ILE A 440 -9.58 8.17 -0.05
C ILE A 440 -10.63 7.23 -0.68
N VAL A 441 -11.09 7.56 -1.90
CA VAL A 441 -12.08 6.77 -2.64
C VAL A 441 -11.47 5.49 -3.23
N GLY A 442 -10.23 5.55 -3.71
CA GLY A 442 -9.53 4.40 -4.28
C GLY A 442 -9.20 3.32 -3.25
N SER A 443 -8.82 3.72 -2.02
CA SER A 443 -8.60 2.77 -0.90
C SER A 443 -9.88 2.02 -0.57
N PHE A 444 -10.98 2.76 -0.42
CA PHE A 444 -12.27 2.19 -0.02
C PHE A 444 -12.87 1.28 -1.10
N LEU A 445 -12.89 1.73 -2.36
CA LEU A 445 -13.43 0.94 -3.47
C LEU A 445 -12.59 -0.32 -3.74
N GLU A 446 -11.26 -0.24 -3.66
CA GLU A 446 -10.41 -1.42 -3.78
C GLU A 446 -10.62 -2.38 -2.62
N LEU A 447 -10.70 -1.90 -1.37
CA LEU A 447 -10.98 -2.78 -0.22
C LEU A 447 -12.36 -3.46 -0.36
N LYS A 448 -13.39 -2.73 -0.79
CA LYS A 448 -14.75 -3.27 -0.99
C LYS A 448 -14.80 -4.26 -2.17
N ARG A 449 -14.03 -3.99 -3.22
CA ARG A 449 -13.86 -4.90 -4.36
C ARG A 449 -13.15 -6.16 -3.93
N LEU A 450 -12.03 -6.03 -3.22
CA LEU A 450 -11.25 -7.16 -2.72
C LEU A 450 -12.05 -7.98 -1.71
N SER A 451 -12.82 -7.36 -0.81
CA SER A 451 -13.68 -8.07 0.13
C SER A 451 -14.80 -8.84 -0.58
N LYS A 452 -15.31 -8.33 -1.71
CA LYS A 452 -16.28 -9.05 -2.54
C LYS A 452 -15.65 -10.24 -3.29
N ILE A 453 -14.41 -10.10 -3.73
CA ILE A 453 -13.67 -11.15 -4.46
C ILE A 453 -13.23 -12.27 -3.53
N PHE A 454 -12.52 -11.91 -2.46
CA PHE A 454 -11.82 -12.88 -1.63
C PHE A 454 -12.69 -13.46 -0.51
N LYS A 455 -13.87 -12.88 -0.23
CA LYS A 455 -14.85 -13.25 0.81
C LYS A 455 -14.32 -13.39 2.26
N SER A 456 -13.00 -13.43 2.44
CA SER A 456 -12.25 -13.47 3.68
C SER A 456 -11.29 -12.28 3.74
N GLN A 457 -11.29 -11.54 4.85
CA GLN A 457 -10.38 -10.42 5.02
C GLN A 457 -8.92 -10.86 5.08
N HIS A 458 -8.59 -12.05 5.61
CA HIS A 458 -7.20 -12.52 5.65
C HIS A 458 -6.61 -12.65 4.23
N LEU A 459 -7.40 -13.14 3.27
CA LEU A 459 -6.99 -13.22 1.87
C LEU A 459 -6.86 -11.83 1.22
N VAL A 460 -7.73 -10.88 1.56
CA VAL A 460 -7.56 -9.47 1.18
C VAL A 460 -6.24 -8.93 1.73
N GLN A 461 -5.94 -9.20 3.00
CA GLN A 461 -4.72 -8.77 3.69
C GLN A 461 -3.47 -9.39 3.06
N GLN A 462 -3.48 -10.69 2.77
CA GLN A 462 -2.39 -11.41 2.10
C GLN A 462 -2.18 -10.88 0.67
N HIS A 463 -3.26 -10.65 -0.08
CA HIS A 463 -3.18 -10.04 -1.40
C HIS A 463 -2.56 -8.64 -1.35
N LEU A 464 -2.97 -7.80 -0.39
CA LEU A 464 -2.40 -6.47 -0.22
C LEU A 464 -0.92 -6.54 0.19
N SER A 465 -0.55 -7.39 1.15
CA SER A 465 0.86 -7.58 1.55
C SER A 465 1.72 -8.02 0.37
N ASN A 466 1.28 -9.03 -0.39
CA ASN A 466 1.98 -9.52 -1.59
C ASN A 466 2.08 -8.44 -2.67
N LYS A 467 1.01 -7.68 -2.89
CA LYS A 467 0.94 -6.62 -3.91
C LYS A 467 1.88 -5.45 -3.61
N TYR A 468 2.04 -5.08 -2.34
CA TYR A 468 2.88 -3.93 -1.94
C TYR A 468 4.21 -4.32 -1.32
N GLN A 469 4.50 -5.62 -1.23
CA GLN A 469 5.72 -6.17 -0.63
C GLN A 469 6.01 -5.53 0.73
N SER A 470 4.96 -5.37 1.55
CA SER A 470 5.07 -4.70 2.85
C SER A 470 4.11 -5.30 3.85
N ASP A 471 4.66 -5.71 4.97
CA ASP A 471 3.92 -6.18 6.14
C ASP A 471 3.23 -5.05 6.91
N VAL A 472 3.46 -3.79 6.55
CA VAL A 472 2.81 -2.63 7.11
C VAL A 472 2.28 -1.76 5.96
N ILE A 473 0.96 -1.63 5.86
CA ILE A 473 0.31 -0.83 4.82
C ILE A 473 -0.45 0.33 5.45
N GLY A 474 -0.12 1.54 5.01
CA GLY A 474 -0.90 2.73 5.30
C GLY A 474 -2.08 2.86 4.33
N LEU A 475 -3.29 2.98 4.88
CA LEU A 475 -4.53 3.21 4.17
C LEU A 475 -5.16 4.52 4.64
N ARG A 476 -6.00 5.12 3.80
CA ARG A 476 -6.87 6.23 4.20
C ARG A 476 -8.32 5.75 4.20
N ASN A 477 -8.98 5.90 5.35
CA ASN A 477 -10.41 5.70 5.50
C ASN A 477 -11.05 7.05 5.81
N GLY A 478 -11.56 7.73 4.78
CA GLY A 478 -11.98 9.14 4.90
C GLY A 478 -10.83 10.07 5.28
N LYS A 479 -11.04 10.85 6.34
CA LYS A 479 -10.01 11.72 6.95
C LYS A 479 -9.03 10.93 7.84
N GLU A 480 -9.35 9.69 8.22
CA GLU A 480 -8.55 8.89 9.13
C GLU A 480 -7.40 8.18 8.39
N LYS A 481 -6.23 8.17 9.04
CA LYS A 481 -5.07 7.38 8.62
C LYS A 481 -5.15 6.04 9.33
N VAL A 482 -5.29 4.96 8.58
CA VAL A 482 -5.34 3.60 9.10
C VAL A 482 -4.03 2.92 8.73
N VAL A 483 -3.43 2.19 9.67
CA VAL A 483 -2.27 1.35 9.38
C VAL A 483 -2.68 -0.09 9.63
N VAL A 484 -2.53 -0.92 8.60
CA VAL A 484 -2.80 -2.35 8.65
C VAL A 484 -1.47 -3.08 8.71
N VAL A 485 -1.36 -4.03 9.62
CA VAL A 485 -0.13 -4.73 9.94
C VAL A 485 -0.36 -6.23 9.78
N PHE A 486 0.51 -6.89 9.02
CA PHE A 486 0.36 -8.30 8.64
C PHE A 486 1.38 -9.22 9.33
N ASN A 487 2.49 -8.67 9.83
CA ASN A 487 3.54 -9.45 10.49
C ASN A 487 3.26 -9.67 11.99
N ASN A 488 3.42 -10.91 12.44
CA ASN A 488 3.24 -11.34 13.83
C ASN A 488 4.12 -10.55 14.83
N ALA A 489 5.37 -10.22 14.48
CA ALA A 489 6.26 -9.43 15.34
C ALA A 489 5.69 -8.03 15.61
N ALA A 490 5.22 -7.37 14.55
CA ALA A 490 4.61 -6.06 14.61
C ALA A 490 3.26 -6.08 15.35
N VAL A 491 2.44 -7.11 15.13
CA VAL A 491 1.18 -7.33 15.89
C VAL A 491 1.49 -7.49 17.38
N LYS A 492 2.46 -8.35 17.75
CA LYS A 492 2.90 -8.51 19.14
C LYS A 492 3.42 -7.20 19.74
N ALA A 493 4.15 -6.40 18.97
CA ALA A 493 4.65 -5.09 19.41
C ALA A 493 3.50 -4.11 19.69
N ILE A 494 2.46 -4.08 18.85
CA ILE A 494 1.24 -3.27 19.08
C ILE A 494 0.58 -3.66 20.41
N TYR A 495 0.51 -4.95 20.72
CA TYR A 495 -0.13 -5.41 21.95
C TYR A 495 0.71 -5.25 23.22
N LYS A 496 2.04 -5.20 23.09
CA LYS A 496 2.95 -5.06 24.24
C LYS A 496 3.29 -3.61 24.60
N ARG A 497 3.30 -2.69 23.63
CA ARG A 497 3.71 -1.30 23.87
C ARG A 497 2.53 -0.45 24.34
N ASP A 498 2.76 0.40 25.34
CA ASP A 498 1.73 1.27 25.93
C ASP A 498 1.15 2.29 24.95
N GLU A 499 1.97 2.75 24.02
CA GLU A 499 1.63 3.78 23.02
C GLU A 499 0.53 3.35 22.04
N PHE A 500 0.24 2.06 21.94
CA PHE A 500 -0.83 1.50 21.11
C PHE A 500 -2.02 0.97 21.91
N GLN A 501 -2.05 1.14 23.24
CA GLN A 501 -3.16 0.62 24.04
C GLN A 501 -4.45 1.42 23.89
N ALA A 502 -4.37 2.64 23.38
CA ALA A 502 -5.55 3.49 23.18
C ALA A 502 -6.49 2.96 22.10
N ARG A 503 -7.78 3.25 22.25
CA ARG A 503 -8.83 2.93 21.27
C ARG A 503 -9.03 4.11 20.31
N PRO A 504 -9.37 3.85 19.04
CA PRO A 504 -9.66 4.92 18.10
C PRO A 504 -11.03 5.54 18.40
N ARG A 505 -11.19 6.80 17.99
CA ARG A 505 -12.44 7.56 18.13
C ARG A 505 -13.10 7.71 16.76
N THR A 506 -13.51 6.60 16.16
CA THR A 506 -14.12 6.59 14.83
C THR A 506 -15.62 6.80 14.91
N PHE A 507 -16.22 7.34 13.83
CA PHE A 507 -17.67 7.52 13.75
C PHE A 507 -18.43 6.19 13.83
N PHE A 508 -17.86 5.12 13.27
CA PHE A 508 -18.41 3.77 13.39
C PHE A 508 -18.50 3.29 14.85
N LEU A 509 -17.43 3.45 15.64
CA LEU A 509 -17.45 3.06 17.05
C LEU A 509 -18.38 3.94 17.89
N TYR A 510 -18.49 5.22 17.53
CA TYR A 510 -19.48 6.12 18.13
C TYR A 510 -20.91 5.62 17.88
N LEU A 511 -21.26 5.28 16.63
CA LEU A 511 -22.57 4.74 16.27
C LEU A 511 -22.87 3.39 16.93
N ARG A 512 -21.88 2.49 16.95
CA ARG A 512 -22.00 1.17 17.60
C ARG A 512 -22.40 1.33 19.07
N ASN A 513 -21.80 2.29 19.77
CA ASN A 513 -21.99 2.48 21.20
C ASN A 513 -23.02 3.56 21.54
N MET A 514 -24.00 3.80 20.65
CA MET A 514 -25.12 4.73 20.89
C MET A 514 -24.67 6.16 21.23
N GLY A 515 -23.49 6.57 20.75
CA GLY A 515 -22.87 7.87 21.07
C GLY A 515 -22.25 7.96 22.47
N ILE A 516 -22.29 6.88 23.26
CA ILE A 516 -21.81 6.82 24.63
C ILE A 516 -20.45 6.11 24.66
N ARG A 517 -19.41 6.77 25.16
CA ARG A 517 -18.07 6.16 25.29
C ARG A 517 -17.87 5.45 26.63
N LYS A 518 -18.71 4.46 26.89
CA LYS A 518 -18.69 3.58 28.08
C LYS A 518 -18.64 2.10 27.66
N GLY A 519 -18.54 1.19 28.62
CA GLY A 519 -18.36 -0.25 28.40
C GLY A 519 -16.88 -0.68 28.49
N ILE A 520 -16.53 -1.79 27.83
CA ILE A 520 -15.18 -2.40 27.87
C ILE A 520 -14.51 -2.50 26.50
N THR A 521 -15.25 -2.31 25.40
CA THR A 521 -14.72 -2.53 24.06
C THR A 521 -14.03 -1.31 23.45
N ILE A 522 -14.57 -0.10 23.66
CA ILE A 522 -14.06 1.15 23.05
C ILE A 522 -13.38 2.11 24.04
N VAL A 523 -13.37 1.73 25.31
CA VAL A 523 -12.77 2.47 26.42
C VAL A 523 -11.31 2.03 26.61
N ASP A 524 -10.46 2.98 27.00
CA ASP A 524 -9.04 2.79 27.29
C ASP A 524 -8.66 3.37 28.67
N GLY A 525 -7.45 3.08 29.15
CA GLY A 525 -6.91 3.63 30.39
C GLY A 525 -7.52 3.04 31.67
N LYS A 526 -7.59 3.86 32.73
CA LYS A 526 -8.01 3.44 34.08
C LYS A 526 -9.44 2.89 34.12
N LEU A 527 -10.37 3.51 33.39
CA LEU A 527 -11.76 3.05 33.28
C LEU A 527 -11.84 1.62 32.72
N TRP A 528 -11.13 1.34 31.63
CA TRP A 528 -11.07 -0.01 31.05
C TRP A 528 -10.49 -1.05 32.02
N GLN A 529 -9.43 -0.69 32.77
CA GLN A 529 -8.80 -1.60 33.72
C GLN A 529 -9.76 -1.99 34.86
N ILE A 530 -10.46 -1.01 35.43
CA ILE A 530 -11.45 -1.24 36.51
C ILE A 530 -12.58 -2.12 36.00
N GLN A 531 -13.20 -1.72 34.89
CA GLN A 531 -14.38 -2.37 34.34
C GLN A 531 -14.07 -3.79 33.83
N ARG A 532 -12.92 -4.00 33.16
CA ARG A 532 -12.48 -5.35 32.76
C ARG A 532 -12.18 -6.23 33.98
N ARG A 533 -11.52 -5.70 35.01
CA ARG A 533 -11.24 -6.46 36.24
C ARG A 533 -12.54 -6.89 36.90
N PHE A 534 -13.50 -5.98 37.01
CA PHE A 534 -14.83 -6.27 37.54
C PHE A 534 -15.51 -7.40 36.76
N VAL A 535 -15.64 -7.27 35.43
CA VAL A 535 -16.29 -8.29 34.57
C VAL A 535 -15.61 -9.65 34.68
N VAL A 536 -14.27 -9.70 34.53
CA VAL A 536 -13.54 -10.98 34.57
C VAL A 536 -13.67 -11.67 35.93
N THR A 537 -13.68 -10.89 37.02
CA THR A 537 -13.82 -11.42 38.38
C THR A 537 -15.21 -12.02 38.57
N HIS A 538 -16.25 -11.30 38.16
CA HIS A 538 -17.63 -11.76 38.31
C HIS A 538 -17.97 -12.92 37.37
N LEU A 539 -17.49 -12.90 36.12
CA LEU A 539 -17.65 -14.06 35.24
C LEU A 539 -17.00 -15.32 35.84
N LYS A 540 -15.81 -15.21 36.44
CA LYS A 540 -15.18 -16.33 37.16
C LYS A 540 -15.97 -16.76 38.41
N TYR A 541 -16.59 -15.81 39.11
CA TYR A 541 -17.47 -16.10 40.24
C TYR A 541 -18.68 -16.93 39.79
N LEU A 542 -19.34 -16.49 38.71
CA LEU A 542 -20.48 -17.14 38.07
C LEU A 542 -20.15 -18.47 37.36
N GLY A 543 -18.88 -18.90 37.38
CA GLY A 543 -18.49 -20.22 36.90
C GLY A 543 -17.70 -20.25 35.60
N LEU A 544 -17.35 -19.11 35.00
CA LEU A 544 -16.51 -19.07 33.79
C LEU A 544 -15.16 -19.77 34.05
N GLY A 545 -14.95 -20.90 33.35
CA GLY A 545 -13.77 -21.75 33.49
C GLY A 545 -13.79 -22.68 34.71
N LYS A 546 -14.94 -22.85 35.38
CA LYS A 546 -15.17 -23.81 36.46
C LYS A 546 -16.17 -24.89 36.03
N ARG A 547 -16.18 -26.03 36.74
CA ARG A 547 -17.13 -27.14 36.50
C ARG A 547 -18.61 -26.73 36.60
N SER A 548 -18.93 -25.71 37.40
CA SER A 548 -20.32 -25.23 37.53
C SER A 548 -20.92 -24.72 36.20
N MET A 549 -20.09 -24.22 35.28
CA MET A 549 -20.53 -23.80 33.95
C MET A 549 -20.84 -24.99 33.02
N GLU A 550 -20.28 -26.18 33.28
CA GLU A 550 -20.53 -27.38 32.47
C GLU A 550 -21.98 -27.85 32.57
N VAL A 551 -22.62 -27.65 33.73
CA VAL A 551 -24.04 -27.98 33.93
C VAL A 551 -24.92 -27.12 33.03
N PHE A 552 -24.67 -25.81 32.98
CA PHE A 552 -25.39 -24.91 32.09
C PHE A 552 -25.11 -25.20 30.61
N LEU A 553 -23.85 -25.45 30.24
CA LEU A 553 -23.49 -25.82 28.86
C LEU A 553 -24.16 -27.12 28.42
N ARG A 554 -24.40 -28.06 29.33
CA ARG A 554 -25.07 -29.32 29.01
C ARG A 554 -26.50 -29.10 28.56
N ASP A 555 -27.27 -28.31 29.30
CA ASP A 555 -28.66 -28.03 28.96
C ASP A 555 -28.78 -27.32 27.62
N GLU A 556 -27.83 -26.42 27.32
CA GLU A 556 -27.73 -25.73 26.04
C GLU A 556 -27.30 -26.67 24.88
N ILE A 557 -26.38 -27.62 25.12
CA ILE A 557 -25.98 -28.62 24.12
C ILE A 557 -27.15 -29.57 23.80
N THR A 558 -27.91 -30.00 24.81
CA THR A 558 -29.10 -30.83 24.60
C THR A 558 -30.10 -30.11 23.69
N GLU A 559 -30.31 -28.81 23.93
CA GLU A 559 -31.20 -27.99 23.10
C GLU A 559 -30.74 -27.89 21.63
N ILE A 560 -29.42 -27.78 21.41
CA ILE A 560 -28.83 -27.83 20.06
C ILE A 560 -29.11 -29.20 19.42
N LEU A 561 -28.87 -30.30 20.15
CA LEU A 561 -29.06 -31.65 19.63
C LEU A 561 -30.52 -31.93 19.28
N ASP A 562 -31.44 -31.51 20.12
CA ASP A 562 -32.88 -31.68 19.87
C ASP A 562 -33.35 -30.80 18.70
N SER A 563 -32.85 -29.56 18.62
CA SER A 563 -33.10 -28.69 17.45
C SER A 563 -32.55 -29.29 16.15
N LEU A 564 -31.40 -29.96 16.19
CA LEU A 564 -30.83 -30.64 15.01
C LEU A 564 -31.66 -31.86 14.60
N LYS A 565 -32.19 -32.63 15.56
CA LYS A 565 -33.07 -33.78 15.29
C LYS A 565 -34.43 -33.35 14.72
N GLU A 566 -35.06 -32.31 15.28
CA GLU A 566 -36.35 -31.77 14.80
C GLU A 566 -36.30 -31.28 13.34
N ASN A 567 -35.10 -30.91 12.89
CA ASN A 567 -34.83 -30.41 11.56
C ASN A 567 -34.06 -31.41 10.69
N GLU A 568 -33.98 -32.67 11.10
CA GLU A 568 -33.41 -33.74 10.29
C GLU A 568 -34.16 -33.84 8.94
N GLY A 569 -33.41 -33.80 7.83
CA GLY A 569 -33.97 -33.83 6.47
C GLY A 569 -34.51 -32.49 5.95
N LYS A 570 -34.45 -31.39 6.71
CA LYS A 570 -34.85 -30.04 6.26
C LYS A 570 -33.62 -29.19 5.91
N GLU A 571 -33.74 -28.33 4.90
CA GLU A 571 -32.71 -27.34 4.59
C GLU A 571 -32.76 -26.20 5.62
N GLN A 572 -31.77 -26.11 6.50
CA GLN A 572 -31.69 -25.09 7.54
C GLN A 572 -30.27 -24.54 7.70
N ARG A 573 -30.18 -23.25 8.05
CA ARG A 573 -28.90 -22.61 8.40
C ARG A 573 -28.50 -22.99 9.82
N VAL A 574 -27.40 -23.71 9.96
CA VAL A 574 -26.88 -24.16 11.27
C VAL A 574 -26.55 -22.98 12.20
N GLU A 575 -26.16 -21.83 11.62
CA GLU A 575 -25.95 -20.56 12.35
C GLU A 575 -27.17 -20.15 13.19
N GLU A 576 -28.39 -20.34 12.66
CA GLU A 576 -29.64 -19.96 13.34
C GLU A 576 -29.92 -20.85 14.56
N ILE A 577 -29.45 -22.09 14.54
CA ILE A 577 -29.56 -23.00 15.69
C ILE A 577 -28.59 -22.57 16.79
N PHE A 578 -27.33 -22.28 16.43
CA PHE A 578 -26.31 -21.92 17.43
C PHE A 578 -26.54 -20.57 18.09
N ILE A 579 -27.01 -19.57 17.33
CA ILE A 579 -27.18 -18.21 17.86
C ILE A 579 -28.25 -18.14 18.96
N VAL A 580 -29.32 -18.92 18.86
CA VAL A 580 -30.42 -19.01 19.85
C VAL A 580 -29.87 -19.48 21.20
N THR A 581 -29.17 -20.62 21.19
CA THR A 581 -28.52 -21.22 22.37
C THR A 581 -27.48 -20.29 22.98
N ILE A 582 -26.61 -19.69 22.15
CA ILE A 582 -25.55 -18.80 22.64
C ILE A 582 -26.15 -17.54 23.27
N LEU A 583 -27.23 -16.99 22.71
CA LEU A 583 -27.91 -15.84 23.31
C LEU A 583 -28.57 -16.19 24.63
N SER A 584 -29.24 -17.34 24.74
CA SER A 584 -29.82 -17.81 26.00
C SER A 584 -28.73 -17.99 27.07
N PHE A 585 -27.61 -18.61 26.70
CA PHE A 585 -26.46 -18.77 27.58
C PHE A 585 -25.90 -17.42 28.07
N LEU A 586 -25.65 -16.48 27.15
CA LEU A 586 -25.15 -15.15 27.53
C LEU A 586 -26.16 -14.40 28.40
N TRP A 587 -27.47 -14.57 28.14
CA TRP A 587 -28.53 -13.96 28.92
C TRP A 587 -28.54 -14.47 30.36
N ALA A 588 -28.35 -15.77 30.57
CA ALA A 588 -28.25 -16.34 31.91
C ALA A 588 -27.09 -15.75 32.73
N PHE A 589 -25.94 -15.46 32.09
CA PHE A 589 -24.81 -14.81 32.77
C PHE A 589 -25.01 -13.32 33.05
N VAL A 590 -25.73 -12.63 32.17
CA VAL A 590 -25.92 -11.18 32.27
C VAL A 590 -27.10 -10.83 33.17
N ALA A 591 -28.23 -11.54 33.02
CA ALA A 591 -29.53 -11.24 33.60
C ALA A 591 -30.13 -12.41 34.42
N GLY A 592 -29.32 -13.42 34.75
CA GLY A 592 -29.66 -14.45 35.74
C GLY A 592 -30.76 -15.44 35.35
N THR A 593 -31.31 -15.33 34.14
CA THR A 593 -32.47 -16.10 33.68
C THR A 593 -32.14 -16.86 32.39
N ARG A 594 -32.66 -18.08 32.25
CA ARG A 594 -32.55 -18.86 31.01
C ARG A 594 -33.73 -18.51 30.11
N LEU A 595 -33.45 -18.19 28.84
CA LEU A 595 -34.48 -17.91 27.84
C LEU A 595 -34.89 -19.21 27.14
N SER A 596 -36.19 -19.47 27.00
CA SER A 596 -36.71 -20.57 26.18
C SER A 596 -36.72 -20.19 24.69
N LYS A 597 -36.81 -21.18 23.79
CA LYS A 597 -36.88 -20.95 22.33
C LYS A 597 -38.02 -20.00 21.92
N ASP A 598 -39.17 -20.09 22.60
CA ASP A 598 -40.36 -19.28 22.31
C ASP A 598 -40.40 -17.95 23.08
N ASP A 599 -39.34 -17.63 23.84
CA ASP A 599 -39.30 -16.42 24.65
C ASP A 599 -39.38 -15.16 23.77
N LEU A 600 -40.26 -14.24 24.17
CA LEU A 600 -40.46 -12.95 23.50
C LEU A 600 -39.17 -12.11 23.50
N ILE A 601 -38.36 -12.21 24.55
CA ILE A 601 -37.08 -11.48 24.67
C ILE A 601 -36.08 -12.04 23.65
N LEU A 602 -35.97 -13.37 23.57
CA LEU A 602 -35.05 -14.04 22.65
C LEU A 602 -35.40 -13.72 21.19
N ASN A 603 -36.68 -13.79 20.84
CA ASN A 603 -37.18 -13.45 19.51
C ASN A 603 -36.92 -11.98 19.15
N ARG A 604 -37.09 -11.05 20.10
CA ARG A 604 -36.73 -9.63 19.93
C ARG A 604 -35.23 -9.46 19.69
N LEU A 605 -34.38 -10.11 20.49
CA LEU A 605 -32.92 -10.05 20.35
C LEU A 605 -32.44 -10.56 19.00
N LEU A 606 -32.94 -11.72 18.56
CA LEU A 606 -32.59 -12.31 17.27
C LEU A 606 -32.95 -11.38 16.11
N LYS A 607 -34.15 -10.81 16.13
CA LYS A 607 -34.60 -9.84 15.11
C LYS A 607 -33.72 -8.60 15.07
N ILE A 608 -33.39 -8.03 16.24
CA ILE A 608 -32.52 -6.86 16.34
C ILE A 608 -31.12 -7.19 15.82
N LEU A 609 -30.51 -8.29 16.24
CA LEU A 609 -29.14 -8.67 15.87
C LEU A 609 -29.00 -8.95 14.36
N HIS A 610 -29.98 -9.63 13.75
CA HIS A 610 -29.97 -9.92 12.32
C HIS A 610 -30.11 -8.64 11.47
N GLN A 611 -31.07 -7.78 11.82
CA GLN A 611 -31.29 -6.50 11.11
C GLN A 611 -30.11 -5.54 11.29
N ARG A 612 -29.55 -5.50 12.50
CA ARG A 612 -28.41 -4.66 12.85
C ARG A 612 -27.16 -5.03 12.06
N THR A 613 -26.85 -6.31 11.89
CA THR A 613 -25.67 -6.75 11.14
C THR A 613 -25.68 -6.20 9.69
N ARG A 614 -26.83 -6.32 9.00
CA ARG A 614 -27.02 -5.74 7.66
C ARG A 614 -26.93 -4.22 7.65
N ALA A 615 -27.52 -3.56 8.64
CA ALA A 615 -27.51 -2.10 8.76
C ALA A 615 -26.09 -1.54 8.97
N PHE A 616 -25.28 -2.22 9.79
CA PHE A 616 -23.90 -1.82 10.09
C PHE A 616 -22.94 -2.04 8.91
N ASP A 617 -23.14 -3.06 8.07
CA ASP A 617 -22.37 -3.22 6.83
C ASP A 617 -22.61 -2.07 5.84
N ILE A 618 -23.87 -1.62 5.73
CA ILE A 618 -24.27 -0.51 4.85
C ILE A 618 -23.78 0.83 5.43
N ALA A 619 -24.01 1.06 6.72
CA ALA A 619 -23.66 2.30 7.42
C ALA A 619 -22.15 2.46 7.62
N GLY A 620 -21.46 1.41 8.07
CA GLY A 620 -20.02 1.42 8.36
C GLY A 620 -19.15 1.59 7.13
N GLY A 621 -19.59 1.09 5.97
CA GLY A 621 -18.88 1.27 4.70
C GLY A 621 -18.91 2.72 4.20
N LEU A 622 -20.06 3.40 4.26
CA LEU A 622 -20.22 4.73 3.62
C LEU A 622 -20.02 5.90 4.59
N LEU A 623 -20.47 5.78 5.83
CA LEU A 623 -20.49 6.91 6.78
C LEU A 623 -19.15 7.15 7.46
N ASN A 624 -18.29 6.12 7.54
CA ASN A 624 -16.96 6.26 8.11
C ASN A 624 -16.05 7.13 7.21
N PRO A 625 -16.00 6.92 5.87
CA PRO A 625 -15.28 7.83 4.99
C PRO A 625 -15.98 9.18 4.76
N PHE A 626 -17.32 9.22 4.84
CA PHE A 626 -18.13 10.42 4.59
C PHE A 626 -19.16 10.70 5.69
N PRO A 627 -18.73 11.20 6.87
CA PRO A 627 -19.64 11.43 8.00
C PRO A 627 -20.77 12.42 7.70
N TRP A 628 -20.57 13.34 6.74
CA TRP A 628 -21.58 14.33 6.33
C TRP A 628 -22.79 13.72 5.62
N LEU A 629 -22.69 12.51 5.07
CA LEU A 629 -23.82 11.81 4.45
C LEU A 629 -24.96 11.54 5.46
N ARG A 630 -24.68 11.59 6.77
CA ARG A 630 -25.71 11.52 7.82
C ARG A 630 -26.76 12.64 7.72
N PHE A 631 -26.38 13.79 7.16
CA PHE A 631 -27.26 14.96 7.03
C PHE A 631 -28.09 14.96 5.76
N ILE A 632 -27.82 14.04 4.82
CA ILE A 632 -28.52 13.95 3.53
C ILE A 632 -29.70 12.97 3.57
N ALA A 633 -29.89 12.29 4.71
CA ALA A 633 -31.11 11.60 5.13
C ALA A 633 -32.06 11.18 3.99
N LEU A 634 -31.66 10.17 3.22
CA LEU A 634 -32.64 9.34 2.51
C LEU A 634 -33.20 8.38 3.57
N GLU A 635 -34.54 8.30 3.67
CA GLU A 635 -35.27 7.45 4.63
C GLU A 635 -34.79 5.99 4.66
N ASN A 636 -34.19 5.52 3.54
CA ASN A 636 -33.66 4.16 3.36
C ASN A 636 -32.14 4.00 3.58
N THR A 637 -31.46 4.93 4.26
CA THR A 637 -30.03 4.75 4.58
C THR A 637 -29.81 3.87 5.81
N GLY A 638 -28.74 3.04 5.78
CA GLY A 638 -28.36 2.20 6.92
C GLY A 638 -28.12 2.95 8.24
N TYR A 639 -27.94 4.29 8.20
CA TYR A 639 -27.79 5.13 9.40
C TYR A 639 -29.05 5.15 10.28
N ASN A 640 -30.22 5.45 9.70
CA ASN A 640 -31.48 5.54 10.44
C ASN A 640 -31.88 4.17 10.99
N LEU A 641 -31.65 3.11 10.22
CA LEU A 641 -31.87 1.74 10.66
C LEU A 641 -30.98 1.39 11.85
N VAL A 642 -29.69 1.79 11.85
CA VAL A 642 -28.81 1.61 13.01
C VAL A 642 -29.31 2.36 14.25
N LEU A 643 -29.81 3.59 14.09
CA LEU A 643 -30.37 4.36 15.21
C LEU A 643 -31.63 3.71 15.79
N GLN A 644 -32.54 3.25 14.93
CA GLN A 644 -33.75 2.52 15.36
C GLN A 644 -33.39 1.24 16.12
N MET A 645 -32.45 0.44 15.59
CA MET A 645 -31.98 -0.79 16.26
C MET A 645 -31.29 -0.49 17.59
N ASN A 646 -30.49 0.58 17.67
CA ASN A 646 -29.88 1.01 18.91
C ASN A 646 -30.93 1.42 19.95
N ALA A 647 -32.02 2.08 19.54
CA ALA A 647 -33.11 2.43 20.43
C ALA A 647 -33.82 1.20 20.98
N GLN A 648 -34.17 0.23 20.12
CA GLN A 648 -34.84 -1.01 20.53
C GLN A 648 -33.99 -1.85 21.49
N ILE A 649 -32.69 -1.98 21.23
CA ILE A 649 -31.80 -2.75 22.11
C ILE A 649 -31.58 -2.02 23.44
N LYS A 650 -31.55 -0.67 23.42
CA LYS A 650 -31.46 0.15 24.63
C LYS A 650 -32.69 -0.01 25.50
N GLU A 651 -33.88 0.03 24.90
CA GLU A 651 -35.16 -0.18 25.57
C GLU A 651 -35.19 -1.54 26.28
N LEU A 652 -34.91 -2.63 25.55
CA LEU A 652 -34.88 -3.98 26.11
C LEU A 652 -33.90 -4.14 27.28
N LEU A 653 -32.68 -3.60 27.13
CA LEU A 653 -31.67 -3.67 28.20
C LEU A 653 -32.07 -2.82 29.41
N LEU A 654 -32.69 -1.66 29.20
CA LEU A 654 -33.18 -0.82 30.30
C LEU A 654 -34.37 -1.45 31.03
N GLU A 655 -35.31 -2.06 30.31
CA GLU A 655 -36.40 -2.86 30.91
C GLU A 655 -35.82 -3.93 31.85
N THR A 656 -34.87 -4.71 31.33
CA THR A 656 -34.20 -5.76 32.10
C THR A 656 -33.47 -5.21 33.32
N ILE A 657 -32.67 -4.14 33.15
CA ILE A 657 -31.94 -3.49 34.26
C ILE A 657 -32.91 -2.94 35.31
N ASN A 658 -34.02 -2.32 34.89
CA ASN A 658 -35.02 -1.77 35.80
C ASN A 658 -35.72 -2.86 36.61
N ASP A 659 -35.98 -4.03 36.03
CA ASP A 659 -36.54 -5.16 36.77
C ASP A 659 -35.55 -5.69 37.81
N HIS A 660 -34.25 -5.73 37.49
CA HIS A 660 -33.21 -6.07 38.48
C HIS A 660 -33.10 -5.02 39.59
N TYR A 661 -33.38 -3.74 39.32
CA TYR A 661 -33.43 -2.72 40.36
C TYR A 661 -34.59 -2.91 41.34
N LYS A 662 -35.76 -3.34 40.84
CA LYS A 662 -36.95 -3.62 41.69
C LYS A 662 -36.70 -4.80 42.62
N ASP A 663 -36.04 -5.84 42.11
CA ASP A 663 -35.80 -7.10 42.83
C ASP A 663 -34.42 -7.17 43.52
N TRP A 664 -33.74 -6.02 43.66
CA TRP A 664 -32.39 -5.95 44.23
C TRP A 664 -32.38 -6.14 45.75
N ALA A 665 -31.49 -7.00 46.24
CA ALA A 665 -31.20 -7.20 47.66
C ALA A 665 -29.68 -7.15 47.93
N PRO A 666 -29.23 -6.59 49.08
CA PRO A 666 -27.81 -6.53 49.42
C PRO A 666 -27.21 -7.94 49.56
N GLY A 667 -26.09 -8.20 48.86
CA GLY A 667 -25.39 -9.49 48.84
C GLY A 667 -25.81 -10.43 47.70
N ARG A 668 -26.80 -10.06 46.88
CA ARG A 668 -27.20 -10.82 45.70
C ARG A 668 -26.20 -10.60 44.56
N THR A 669 -25.54 -11.66 44.11
CA THR A 669 -24.53 -11.64 43.03
C THR A 669 -24.77 -12.75 42.02
N ASP A 670 -26.04 -13.03 41.75
CA ASP A 670 -26.48 -14.18 40.94
C ASP A 670 -26.15 -14.00 39.45
N ASP A 671 -25.99 -12.76 39.01
CA ASP A 671 -25.62 -12.39 37.64
C ASP A 671 -24.78 -11.11 37.60
N LEU A 672 -24.38 -10.72 36.40
CA LEU A 672 -23.55 -9.54 36.16
C LEU A 672 -24.28 -8.24 36.50
N ILE A 673 -25.59 -8.12 36.24
CA ILE A 673 -26.38 -6.92 36.51
C ILE A 673 -26.50 -6.69 38.02
N TYR A 674 -26.90 -7.69 38.81
CA TYR A 674 -26.98 -7.59 40.27
C TYR A 674 -25.63 -7.24 40.89
N SER A 675 -24.57 -7.89 40.43
CA SER A 675 -23.21 -7.61 40.90
C SER A 675 -22.82 -6.16 40.63
N PHE A 676 -23.17 -5.62 39.45
CA PHE A 676 -22.85 -4.25 39.07
C PHE A 676 -23.67 -3.23 39.85
N ILE A 677 -24.97 -3.47 40.04
CA ILE A 677 -25.85 -2.62 40.85
C ILE A 677 -25.35 -2.58 42.30
N THR A 678 -24.90 -3.72 42.85
CA THR A 678 -24.36 -3.81 44.21
C THR A 678 -23.08 -2.99 44.37
N GLU A 679 -22.15 -3.07 43.41
CA GLU A 679 -20.93 -2.24 43.40
C GLU A 679 -21.27 -0.75 43.25
N MET A 680 -22.25 -0.42 42.41
CA MET A 680 -22.70 0.95 42.19
C MET A 680 -23.33 1.56 43.46
N LYS A 681 -24.16 0.80 44.18
CA LYS A 681 -24.80 1.24 45.43
C LYS A 681 -23.85 1.27 46.62
N SER A 682 -22.81 0.44 46.63
CA SER A 682 -21.80 0.41 47.71
C SER A 682 -20.70 1.46 47.54
N SER A 683 -20.47 1.95 46.32
CA SER A 683 -19.53 3.01 46.03
C SER A 683 -20.02 4.37 46.53
N GLN A 684 -19.40 4.91 47.57
CA GLN A 684 -19.66 6.27 48.08
C GLN A 684 -18.89 7.39 47.33
N ASP A 685 -18.09 7.02 46.32
CA ASP A 685 -17.26 7.93 45.54
C ASP A 685 -18.08 8.68 44.46
N PRO A 686 -18.15 10.03 44.47
CA PRO A 686 -18.79 10.82 43.41
C PRO A 686 -18.15 10.61 42.03
N ASP A 687 -16.87 10.23 41.96
CA ASP A 687 -16.12 9.96 40.74
C ASP A 687 -16.15 8.46 40.34
N SER A 688 -17.08 7.69 40.89
CA SER A 688 -17.20 6.27 40.61
C SER A 688 -17.38 5.97 39.13
N THR A 689 -16.67 4.95 38.66
CA THR A 689 -16.81 4.46 37.27
C THR A 689 -18.07 3.62 37.05
N PHE A 690 -18.76 3.21 38.12
CA PHE A 690 -19.99 2.43 38.08
C PHE A 690 -21.16 3.39 37.92
N THR A 691 -21.72 3.45 36.71
CA THR A 691 -22.86 4.31 36.37
C THR A 691 -23.87 3.52 35.54
N GLU A 692 -25.12 3.97 35.48
CA GLU A 692 -26.17 3.29 34.69
C GLU A 692 -25.81 3.15 33.21
N ASP A 693 -25.28 4.21 32.58
CA ASP A 693 -24.82 4.09 31.19
C ASP A 693 -23.66 3.09 31.04
N GLN A 694 -22.82 2.93 32.08
CA GLN A 694 -21.72 1.97 32.04
C GLN A 694 -22.27 0.55 32.11
N LEU A 695 -23.27 0.30 32.95
CA LEU A 695 -24.00 -0.98 33.02
C LEU A 695 -24.68 -1.31 31.69
N LEU A 696 -25.44 -0.36 31.13
CA LEU A 696 -26.11 -0.51 29.84
C LEU A 696 -25.10 -0.91 28.74
N MET A 697 -23.98 -0.20 28.66
CA MET A 697 -22.94 -0.45 27.66
C MET A 697 -22.17 -1.76 27.93
N LEU A 698 -22.04 -2.16 29.19
CA LEU A 698 -21.45 -3.45 29.59
C LEU A 698 -22.30 -4.62 29.09
N CYS A 699 -23.61 -4.57 29.34
CA CYS A 699 -24.56 -5.58 28.88
C CYS A 699 -24.52 -5.69 27.37
N LEU A 700 -24.56 -4.55 26.67
CA LEU A 700 -24.43 -4.52 25.22
C LEU A 700 -23.11 -5.15 24.73
N ASP A 701 -21.98 -4.83 25.34
CA ASP A 701 -20.68 -5.39 24.97
C ASP A 701 -20.64 -6.91 25.16
N MET A 702 -21.25 -7.44 26.22
CA MET A 702 -21.34 -8.89 26.48
C MET A 702 -22.17 -9.62 25.41
N PHE A 703 -23.35 -9.10 25.07
CA PHE A 703 -24.21 -9.72 24.06
C PHE A 703 -23.62 -9.62 22.66
N MET A 704 -23.08 -8.46 22.27
CA MET A 704 -22.56 -8.25 20.93
C MET A 704 -21.25 -9.00 20.68
N ALA A 705 -20.31 -8.95 21.63
CA ALA A 705 -19.01 -9.61 21.44
C ALA A 705 -19.12 -11.14 21.64
N GLY A 706 -19.96 -11.61 22.56
CA GLY A 706 -20.09 -13.03 22.87
C GLY A 706 -20.84 -13.83 21.81
N SER A 707 -21.95 -13.28 21.29
CA SER A 707 -22.87 -14.04 20.42
C SER A 707 -22.28 -14.33 19.04
N GLN A 708 -21.85 -13.28 18.34
CA GLN A 708 -21.36 -13.40 16.96
C GLN A 708 -20.07 -14.21 16.87
N ILE A 709 -19.11 -13.97 17.78
CA ILE A 709 -17.82 -14.68 17.73
C ILE A 709 -18.03 -16.17 17.95
N THR A 710 -18.79 -16.55 18.98
CA THR A 710 -18.99 -17.97 19.31
C THR A 710 -19.79 -18.67 18.21
N THR A 711 -20.84 -18.04 17.69
CA THR A 711 -21.69 -18.59 16.61
C THR A 711 -20.86 -18.83 15.34
N SER A 712 -20.11 -17.83 14.88
CA SER A 712 -19.27 -17.95 13.69
C SER A 712 -18.13 -18.95 13.88
N THR A 713 -17.60 -19.11 15.10
CA THR A 713 -16.60 -20.15 15.39
C THR A 713 -17.17 -21.55 15.14
N LEU A 714 -18.36 -21.82 15.70
CA LEU A 714 -19.03 -23.11 15.51
C LEU A 714 -19.37 -23.33 14.03
N ASP A 715 -19.94 -22.32 13.38
CA ASP A 715 -20.29 -22.40 11.95
C ASP A 715 -19.06 -22.78 11.09
N TYR A 716 -17.91 -22.15 11.30
CA TYR A 716 -16.69 -22.53 10.57
C TYR A 716 -16.17 -23.93 10.90
N VAL A 717 -16.32 -24.39 12.14
CA VAL A 717 -15.92 -25.75 12.52
C VAL A 717 -16.79 -26.78 11.81
N PHE A 718 -18.11 -26.59 11.79
CA PHE A 718 -19.03 -27.48 11.06
C PHE A 718 -18.85 -27.38 9.54
N PHE A 719 -18.68 -26.17 9.01
CA PHE A 719 -18.38 -25.95 7.60
C PHE A 719 -17.10 -26.66 7.15
N ALA A 720 -16.02 -26.59 7.96
CA ALA A 720 -14.79 -27.30 7.68
C ALA A 720 -14.99 -28.83 7.73
N MET A 721 -15.76 -29.35 8.69
CA MET A 721 -16.07 -30.78 8.75
C MET A 721 -16.87 -31.24 7.52
N ILE A 722 -17.78 -30.42 6.99
CA ILE A 722 -18.52 -30.71 5.75
C ILE A 722 -17.59 -30.73 4.53
N LEU A 723 -16.66 -29.78 4.43
CA LEU A 723 -15.71 -29.70 3.32
C LEU A 723 -14.65 -30.81 3.34
N TYR A 724 -14.33 -31.34 4.52
CA TYR A 724 -13.30 -32.37 4.71
C TYR A 724 -13.89 -33.60 5.44
N PRO A 725 -14.65 -34.47 4.74
CA PRO A 725 -15.29 -35.63 5.36
C PRO A 725 -14.32 -36.58 6.06
N GLU A 726 -13.07 -36.68 5.58
CA GLU A 726 -12.01 -37.45 6.23
C GLU A 726 -11.67 -36.92 7.63
N VAL A 727 -11.67 -35.60 7.81
CA VAL A 727 -11.41 -34.95 9.10
C VAL A 727 -12.58 -35.19 10.04
N GLN A 728 -13.81 -35.10 9.51
CA GLN A 728 -15.03 -35.41 10.26
C GLN A 728 -15.04 -36.86 10.76
N GLU A 729 -14.69 -37.83 9.90
CA GLU A 729 -14.65 -39.25 10.27
C GLU A 729 -13.53 -39.56 11.28
N ASN A 730 -12.37 -38.91 11.14
CA ASN A 730 -11.29 -39.01 12.13
C ASN A 730 -11.70 -38.41 13.48
N CYS A 731 -12.43 -37.29 13.49
CA CYS A 731 -13.02 -36.73 14.72
C CYS A 731 -14.00 -37.73 15.34
N ARG A 732 -14.89 -38.33 14.55
CA ARG A 732 -15.85 -39.34 15.03
C ARG A 732 -15.14 -40.55 15.63
N THR A 733 -14.15 -41.09 14.94
CA THR A 733 -13.33 -42.22 15.40
C THR A 733 -12.58 -41.87 16.70
N CYS A 734 -12.07 -40.65 16.80
CA CYS A 734 -11.41 -40.15 18.01
C CYS A 734 -12.38 -40.12 19.20
N ILE A 735 -13.59 -39.60 19.01
CA ILE A 735 -14.64 -39.56 20.06
C ILE A 735 -15.01 -40.99 20.49
N GLN A 736 -15.26 -41.90 19.54
CA GLN A 736 -15.65 -43.29 19.82
C GLN A 736 -14.54 -44.08 20.53
N LYS A 737 -13.26 -43.77 20.27
CA LYS A 737 -12.13 -44.37 21.00
C LYS A 737 -11.95 -43.76 22.39
N ALA A 738 -12.24 -42.48 22.54
CA ALA A 738 -12.03 -41.75 23.77
C ALA A 738 -13.16 -41.99 24.78
N PHE A 739 -14.41 -42.18 24.35
CA PHE A 739 -15.60 -42.24 25.20
C PHE A 739 -16.51 -43.41 24.86
N ARG A 740 -17.17 -43.99 25.86
CA ARG A 740 -18.29 -44.93 25.64
C ARG A 740 -19.55 -44.16 25.22
N ASN A 741 -20.48 -44.80 24.50
CA ASN A 741 -21.69 -44.14 23.96
C ASN A 741 -22.55 -43.44 25.03
N ASP A 742 -22.53 -43.92 26.28
CA ASP A 742 -23.31 -43.35 27.40
C ASP A 742 -22.41 -42.58 28.41
N GLU A 743 -21.14 -42.33 28.08
CA GLU A 743 -20.21 -41.67 28.97
C GLU A 743 -20.40 -40.14 28.94
N HIS A 744 -20.55 -39.53 30.12
CA HIS A 744 -20.66 -38.08 30.24
C HIS A 744 -19.31 -37.39 29.99
N ILE A 745 -19.25 -36.56 28.95
CA ILE A 745 -18.07 -35.78 28.56
C ILE A 745 -18.03 -34.47 29.35
N ASN A 746 -16.94 -34.20 30.05
CA ASN A 746 -16.71 -32.93 30.77
C ASN A 746 -15.57 -32.13 30.13
N TYR A 747 -15.43 -30.85 30.50
CA TYR A 747 -14.35 -29.99 29.96
C TYR A 747 -12.96 -30.54 30.32
N SER A 748 -12.82 -31.17 31.49
CA SER A 748 -11.57 -31.83 31.88
C SER A 748 -11.16 -32.97 30.97
N ASP A 749 -12.08 -33.57 30.22
CA ASP A 749 -11.81 -34.68 29.30
C ASP A 749 -11.18 -34.23 27.98
N ARG A 750 -11.00 -32.92 27.76
CA ARG A 750 -10.39 -32.36 26.53
C ARG A 750 -9.07 -33.01 26.14
N HIS A 751 -8.23 -33.36 27.12
CA HIS A 751 -6.94 -34.02 26.88
C HIS A 751 -7.06 -35.42 26.24
N ARG A 752 -8.23 -36.06 26.32
CA ARG A 752 -8.52 -37.38 25.72
C ARG A 752 -8.81 -37.29 24.22
N VAL A 753 -9.10 -36.09 23.69
CA VAL A 753 -9.44 -35.85 22.28
C VAL A 753 -8.52 -34.82 21.61
N PRO A 754 -7.19 -35.03 21.61
CA PRO A 754 -6.23 -34.05 21.11
C PRO A 754 -6.40 -33.73 19.61
N TYR A 755 -6.94 -34.69 18.83
CA TYR A 755 -7.22 -34.47 17.41
C TYR A 755 -8.32 -33.43 17.18
N ILE A 756 -9.38 -33.43 18.00
CA ILE A 756 -10.46 -32.45 17.89
C ILE A 756 -9.93 -31.05 18.23
N GLU A 757 -9.07 -30.96 19.25
CA GLU A 757 -8.41 -29.71 19.60
C GLU A 757 -7.52 -29.19 18.45
N ALA A 758 -6.77 -30.07 17.79
CA ALA A 758 -5.99 -29.71 16.61
C ALA A 758 -6.88 -29.20 15.46
N VAL A 759 -8.03 -29.85 15.22
CA VAL A 759 -9.01 -29.41 14.22
C VAL A 759 -9.57 -28.04 14.56
N ILE A 760 -9.98 -27.78 15.80
CA ILE A 760 -10.45 -26.47 16.24
C ILE A 760 -9.37 -25.40 16.03
N CYS A 761 -8.12 -25.68 16.42
CA CYS A 761 -7.01 -24.76 16.21
C CYS A 761 -6.75 -24.48 14.72
N GLU A 762 -6.86 -25.48 13.86
CA GLU A 762 -6.65 -25.35 12.42
C GLU A 762 -7.79 -24.59 11.74
N VAL A 763 -9.04 -24.84 12.15
CA VAL A 763 -10.20 -24.06 11.71
C VAL A 763 -10.04 -22.59 12.11
N LEU A 764 -9.63 -22.31 13.35
CA LEU A 764 -9.38 -20.93 13.80
C LEU A 764 -8.20 -20.27 13.07
N ARG A 765 -7.23 -21.06 12.57
CA ARG A 765 -6.12 -20.59 11.73
C ARG A 765 -6.60 -20.23 10.32
N LEU A 766 -7.49 -21.03 9.73
CA LEU A 766 -8.02 -20.86 8.37
C LEU A 766 -9.15 -19.83 8.29
N TYR A 767 -10.06 -19.84 9.25
CA TYR A 767 -11.28 -19.07 9.30
C TYR A 767 -11.29 -18.18 10.54
N HIS A 768 -10.63 -17.03 10.43
CA HIS A 768 -10.49 -16.11 11.55
C HIS A 768 -11.81 -15.38 11.86
N VAL A 769 -12.36 -15.67 13.04
CA VAL A 769 -13.70 -15.24 13.48
C VAL A 769 -13.80 -13.73 13.74
N MET A 770 -12.68 -13.12 14.13
CA MET A 770 -12.54 -11.66 14.28
C MET A 770 -11.53 -11.16 13.24
N PRO A 771 -11.95 -10.82 12.02
CA PRO A 771 -11.03 -10.57 10.91
C PRO A 771 -10.08 -9.38 11.10
N VAL A 772 -10.36 -8.52 12.10
CA VAL A 772 -9.46 -7.47 12.60
C VAL A 772 -9.43 -7.53 14.11
N THR A 773 -8.26 -7.77 14.70
CA THR A 773 -8.00 -7.45 16.10
C THR A 773 -8.43 -6.02 16.39
N GLY A 774 -9.35 -5.81 17.34
CA GLY A 774 -9.99 -4.51 17.56
C GLY A 774 -9.02 -3.32 17.47
N PRO A 775 -9.35 -2.29 16.67
CA PRO A 775 -8.36 -1.32 16.20
C PRO A 775 -7.72 -0.55 17.36
N ARG A 776 -6.46 -0.16 17.16
CA ARG A 776 -5.62 0.55 18.13
C ARG A 776 -5.25 1.93 17.60
N ARG A 777 -5.00 2.86 18.52
CA ARG A 777 -4.58 4.24 18.21
C ARG A 777 -3.22 4.53 18.82
N ALA A 778 -2.32 5.08 18.01
CA ALA A 778 -1.04 5.61 18.48
C ALA A 778 -1.25 6.91 19.27
N THR A 779 -0.84 6.93 20.54
CA THR A 779 -0.97 8.09 21.44
C THR A 779 0.15 9.12 21.30
N LYS A 780 1.28 8.72 20.70
CA LYS A 780 2.43 9.54 20.37
C LYS A 780 3.02 9.11 19.02
N ASP A 781 3.80 9.98 18.40
CA ASP A 781 4.58 9.62 17.22
C ASP A 781 5.57 8.51 17.61
N THR A 782 5.53 7.39 16.90
CA THR A 782 6.36 6.22 17.20
C THR A 782 6.81 5.52 15.93
N VAL A 783 7.67 4.51 16.06
CA VAL A 783 8.16 3.67 14.98
C VAL A 783 7.78 2.21 15.24
N LEU A 784 7.13 1.58 14.27
CA LEU A 784 6.80 0.17 14.25
C LEU A 784 7.52 -0.49 13.07
N GLU A 785 8.44 -1.43 13.33
CA GLU A 785 9.21 -2.16 12.28
C GLU A 785 9.80 -1.22 11.21
N ASN A 786 10.40 -0.10 11.62
CA ASN A 786 10.98 0.95 10.76
C ASN A 786 9.97 1.87 10.03
N TYR A 787 8.67 1.75 10.32
CA TYR A 787 7.63 2.65 9.81
C TYR A 787 7.26 3.70 10.85
N SER A 788 7.31 4.98 10.46
CA SER A 788 6.82 6.06 11.31
C SER A 788 5.29 6.01 11.40
N ILE A 789 4.78 5.80 12.61
CA ILE A 789 3.35 5.82 12.94
C ILE A 789 3.05 7.13 13.66
N PRO A 790 2.40 8.11 12.98
CA PRO A 790 2.11 9.38 13.59
C PRO A 790 1.02 9.27 14.64
N LYS A 791 1.08 10.14 15.66
CA LYS A 791 0.03 10.36 16.65
C LYS A 791 -1.27 10.75 15.95
N VAL A 792 -2.36 10.09 16.31
CA VAL A 792 -3.70 10.47 15.85
C VAL A 792 -4.37 11.33 16.93
N LYS A 793 -4.55 12.62 16.65
CA LYS A 793 -5.30 13.54 17.52
C LYS A 793 -6.74 13.02 17.66
N GLY A 794 -7.20 12.90 18.90
CA GLY A 794 -8.49 12.28 19.21
C GLY A 794 -9.68 13.22 19.09
N ASN A 795 -9.80 13.97 18.00
CA ASN A 795 -10.98 14.83 17.79
C ASN A 795 -11.96 14.09 16.90
N VAL A 796 -13.16 13.84 17.44
CA VAL A 796 -14.37 13.56 16.65
C VAL A 796 -14.96 14.89 16.23
#